data_AF-A0A1S2V5G9-F1
#
_entry.id   AF-A0A1S2V5G9-F1
#
_cell.length_a   1.000
_cell.length_b   1.000
_cell.length_c   1.000
_cell.angle_alpha   90.00
_cell.angle_beta   90.00
_cell.angle_gamma   90.00
#
_symmetry.space_group_name_H-M   'P 1'
#
loop_
_entity.id
_entity.type
_entity.pdbx_description
1 polymer ?
#
loop_
_entity_poly.entity_id
_entity_poly.type
_entity_poly.pdbx_seq_one_letter_code
_entity_poly.pdbx_strand_id
1 'polypeptide(L)'
;MQDDIELLNEMEQLNERNIHANKLFHSFRSVPTPMESDQFNALLLYFVACLISNPLDALEGEECVFVRRTNAQQLVEKTIQLIQGNSAGLVRRDIVVEALTAEFANRLMDEFQYIEPHIGRRKGFALRVFDIMLRRILSEDYRISFFHAHVVASLAVSLSKPKTRVVETFPYSGASCVTANVLKKELDTFYRKGYGHPYAHQDLINLRLKLRNLEQYPLPKLDAGDLTIVDSGLEHGHQFPALATVEKLINQDTLGNLVLVIIDRDNGHELPESLKHHISKHDLLEAVIDLPSQDRFGKHTVFTAWLLNVAKKKPGETLCIDASRLKGAGYFEPTWFAAATVDWWQSRYKIGSRRFNELSRHGLNPSFLKHLETDYRDLPGFCCELSTEVVLSAPTLTAYQHLGHEENKLKLNSPDNRPLLGILSSNPTAPVCIYIIGNNGSGKSQLLADLITDLNKQVRSSVGIAFGGFDRFPLERIKESLFEYQGTRREVDDLHPLEFLHTLSEALHEIYQDASRIEVFNEELDLLKFNGIHYLAPINDPDNPIDDWERWMASFKLFEGVQVPMGDDRFEPGVQRSTDPSIVPFRKLSSGEQQILSLLIRICANAADGMVFLIDEPEISLHVQWQQQLPHLFSRLANSFECSFVVATHSPILVANARDAISHCFVAEEMTLTAIPSHQRHSVESILLDGFKTCTPDNNEINERCAVLVSRAIRVTNQPGRLDYAQRKVLRDALALMKKTLKGTASDREDERYEHDMQLIDHADAAIKELFKRAKDRVPS
;
A
#
# COMPACT_ATOMS: atom_id res chain seq x y z
N MET A 1 -10.88 -18.63 5.54
CA MET A 1 -9.71 -19.40 6.02
C MET A 1 -8.38 -18.65 5.91
N GLN A 2 -8.34 -17.48 5.26
CA GLN A 2 -7.20 -16.57 5.27
C GLN A 2 -7.43 -15.39 6.23
N ASP A 3 -8.70 -15.03 6.47
CA ASP A 3 -9.09 -14.00 7.47
C ASP A 3 -8.93 -14.44 8.94
N ASP A 4 -8.94 -15.75 9.22
CA ASP A 4 -8.62 -16.26 10.57
C ASP A 4 -7.11 -16.26 10.84
N ILE A 5 -6.27 -16.20 9.79
CA ILE A 5 -4.81 -16.18 9.90
C ILE A 5 -4.30 -14.75 10.19
N GLU A 6 -4.99 -13.71 9.70
CA GLU A 6 -4.69 -12.32 10.12
C GLU A 6 -5.22 -12.00 11.51
N LEU A 7 -6.37 -12.56 11.92
CA LEU A 7 -6.80 -12.51 13.33
C LEU A 7 -5.84 -13.28 14.24
N LEU A 8 -5.25 -14.36 13.73
CA LEU A 8 -4.16 -15.07 14.39
C LEU A 8 -2.86 -14.27 14.41
N ASN A 9 -2.57 -13.40 13.43
CA ASN A 9 -1.38 -12.55 13.42
C ASN A 9 -1.45 -11.39 14.42
N GLU A 10 -2.63 -10.84 14.71
CA GLU A 10 -2.82 -9.96 15.89
C GLU A 10 -2.76 -10.77 17.21
N MET A 11 -2.99 -12.08 17.15
CA MET A 11 -2.69 -13.03 18.24
C MET A 11 -1.24 -13.54 18.22
N GLU A 12 -0.43 -13.27 17.18
CA GLU A 12 0.98 -13.68 17.03
C GLU A 12 1.95 -12.75 17.78
N GLN A 13 1.51 -12.31 18.97
CA GLN A 13 2.42 -12.28 20.11
C GLN A 13 1.79 -13.03 21.29
N LEU A 14 1.46 -14.30 21.10
CA LEU A 14 1.37 -15.28 22.18
C LEU A 14 2.76 -15.54 22.75
N ASN A 15 3.35 -14.51 23.35
CA ASN A 15 4.32 -14.68 24.42
C ASN A 15 3.68 -15.63 25.43
N GLU A 16 4.35 -16.72 25.83
CA GLU A 16 3.85 -17.66 26.85
C GLU A 16 3.25 -16.91 28.07
N ARG A 17 3.83 -15.75 28.41
CA ARG A 17 3.32 -14.85 29.44
C ARG A 17 1.87 -14.37 29.20
N ASN A 18 1.47 -14.07 27.97
CA ASN A 18 0.11 -13.65 27.62
C ASN A 18 -0.91 -14.79 27.80
N ILE A 19 -0.53 -16.01 27.41
CA ILE A 19 -1.38 -17.21 27.62
C ILE A 19 -1.63 -17.41 29.11
N HIS A 20 -0.56 -17.41 29.91
CA HIS A 20 -0.66 -17.65 31.34
C HIS A 20 -1.38 -16.50 32.07
N ALA A 21 -1.20 -15.25 31.66
CA ALA A 21 -1.94 -14.12 32.21
C ALA A 21 -3.44 -14.19 31.90
N ASN A 22 -3.84 -14.57 30.67
CA ASN A 22 -5.24 -14.77 30.32
C ASN A 22 -5.87 -15.95 31.08
N LYS A 23 -5.16 -17.09 31.18
CA LYS A 23 -5.61 -18.24 31.98
C LYS A 23 -5.83 -17.85 33.43
N LEU A 24 -4.88 -17.13 34.03
CA LEU A 24 -4.99 -16.64 35.41
C LEU A 24 -6.19 -15.70 35.59
N PHE A 25 -6.45 -14.79 34.65
CA PHE A 25 -7.62 -13.91 34.72
C PHE A 25 -8.94 -14.69 34.69
N HIS A 26 -9.07 -15.68 33.79
CA HIS A 26 -10.24 -16.55 33.76
C HIS A 26 -10.41 -17.36 35.06
N SER A 27 -9.31 -17.88 35.58
CA SER A 27 -9.24 -18.57 36.87
C SER A 27 -9.75 -17.68 38.01
N PHE A 28 -9.28 -16.43 38.10
CA PHE A 28 -9.79 -15.48 39.10
C PHE A 28 -11.29 -15.25 38.99
N ARG A 29 -11.83 -15.06 37.78
CA ARG A 29 -13.28 -14.86 37.58
C ARG A 29 -14.12 -16.09 37.94
N SER A 30 -13.52 -17.27 38.00
CA SER A 30 -14.20 -18.50 38.41
C SER A 30 -14.35 -18.67 39.92
N VAL A 31 -13.65 -17.85 40.73
CA VAL A 31 -13.70 -17.93 42.19
C VAL A 31 -15.10 -17.49 42.69
N PRO A 32 -15.82 -18.35 43.45
CA PRO A 32 -17.16 -18.02 43.93
C PRO A 32 -17.17 -16.79 44.83
N THR A 33 -18.01 -15.80 44.48
CA THR A 33 -18.12 -14.52 45.18
C THR A 33 -19.58 -14.03 45.21
N PRO A 34 -20.01 -13.35 46.29
CA PRO A 34 -21.30 -12.67 46.35
C PRO A 34 -21.28 -11.25 45.72
N MET A 35 -20.12 -10.79 45.23
CA MET A 35 -19.97 -9.46 44.61
C MET A 35 -20.52 -9.43 43.18
N GLU A 36 -21.08 -8.29 42.77
CA GLU A 36 -21.39 -8.02 41.37
C GLU A 36 -20.11 -8.02 40.49
N SER A 37 -20.27 -8.29 39.19
CA SER A 37 -19.13 -8.46 38.26
C SER A 37 -18.17 -7.26 38.27
N ASP A 38 -18.71 -6.04 38.29
CA ASP A 38 -17.94 -4.80 38.31
C ASP A 38 -17.14 -4.61 39.61
N GLN A 39 -17.73 -4.94 40.75
CA GLN A 39 -17.12 -4.88 42.08
C GLN A 39 -15.99 -5.91 42.21
N PHE A 40 -16.24 -7.14 41.75
CA PHE A 40 -15.25 -8.21 41.82
C PHE A 40 -14.06 -7.94 40.91
N ASN A 41 -14.30 -7.48 39.69
CA ASN A 41 -13.25 -7.16 38.74
C ASN A 41 -12.37 -5.98 39.22
N ALA A 42 -12.97 -4.97 39.85
CA ALA A 42 -12.21 -3.91 40.52
C ALA A 42 -11.32 -4.48 41.64
N LEU A 43 -11.86 -5.34 42.51
CA LEU A 43 -11.09 -5.98 43.59
C LEU A 43 -9.88 -6.75 43.06
N LEU A 44 -10.07 -7.54 42.00
CA LEU A 44 -9.01 -8.33 41.38
C LEU A 44 -7.84 -7.45 40.91
N LEU A 45 -8.12 -6.27 40.34
CA LEU A 45 -7.08 -5.31 39.96
C LEU A 45 -6.32 -4.75 41.16
N TYR A 46 -7.02 -4.38 42.25
CA TYR A 46 -6.35 -3.91 43.48
C TYR A 46 -5.51 -5.00 44.15
N PHE A 47 -6.01 -6.24 44.13
CA PHE A 47 -5.31 -7.39 44.66
C PHE A 47 -3.99 -7.64 43.91
N VAL A 48 -4.03 -7.69 42.58
CA VAL A 48 -2.83 -7.85 41.74
C VAL A 48 -1.88 -6.66 41.88
N ALA A 49 -2.40 -5.43 41.94
CA ALA A 49 -1.59 -4.24 42.18
C ALA A 49 -0.87 -4.26 43.53
N CYS A 50 -1.54 -4.77 44.57
CA CYS A 50 -0.95 -4.94 45.90
C CYS A 50 0.21 -5.94 45.86
N LEU A 51 0.05 -7.07 45.15
CA LEU A 51 1.12 -8.06 44.94
C LEU A 51 2.33 -7.46 44.24
N ILE A 52 2.12 -6.64 43.19
CA ILE A 52 3.20 -5.95 42.48
C ILE A 52 3.94 -4.95 43.38
N SER A 53 3.20 -4.20 44.20
CA SER A 53 3.75 -3.12 45.04
C SER A 53 4.41 -3.63 46.32
N ASN A 54 4.15 -4.87 46.72
CA ASN A 54 4.62 -5.46 47.97
C ASN A 54 5.13 -6.90 47.77
N PRO A 55 6.26 -7.10 47.06
CA PRO A 55 6.89 -8.42 47.02
C PRO A 55 7.33 -8.80 48.44
N LEU A 56 6.71 -9.82 49.03
CA LEU A 56 7.08 -10.31 50.37
C LEU A 56 8.22 -11.32 50.25
N ASP A 57 9.35 -11.02 50.91
CA ASP A 57 10.58 -11.82 51.06
C ASP A 57 10.93 -12.69 49.85
N ALA A 58 11.43 -12.03 48.80
CA ALA A 58 12.26 -12.71 47.82
C ALA A 58 13.60 -13.10 48.46
N LEU A 59 14.13 -14.28 48.11
CA LEU A 59 15.56 -14.55 48.30
C LEU A 59 16.35 -13.40 47.66
N GLU A 60 17.39 -12.90 48.35
CA GLU A 60 18.25 -11.82 47.85
C GLU A 60 18.62 -12.06 46.38
N GLY A 61 18.15 -11.18 45.48
CA GLY A 61 18.49 -11.22 44.06
C GLY A 61 17.40 -11.73 43.10
N GLU A 62 16.22 -12.16 43.55
CA GLU A 62 15.13 -12.61 42.66
C GLU A 62 13.92 -11.64 42.65
N GLU A 63 13.52 -11.11 41.49
CA GLU A 63 12.22 -10.43 41.30
C GLU A 63 11.08 -11.47 41.24
N CYS A 64 10.84 -12.22 42.32
CA CYS A 64 9.66 -13.08 42.46
C CYS A 64 8.47 -12.25 43.00
N VAL A 65 7.39 -12.11 42.22
CA VAL A 65 6.24 -11.25 42.56
C VAL A 65 5.20 -11.95 43.45
N PHE A 66 5.34 -13.24 43.76
CA PHE A 66 4.29 -13.99 44.46
C PHE A 66 4.58 -14.14 45.95
N VAL A 67 3.65 -13.60 46.76
CA VAL A 67 3.63 -13.65 48.22
C VAL A 67 3.47 -15.09 48.73
N ARG A 68 4.17 -15.45 49.81
CA ARG A 68 3.94 -16.73 50.51
C ARG A 68 2.54 -16.77 51.13
N ARG A 69 1.84 -17.90 51.00
CA ARG A 69 0.47 -18.14 51.56
C ARG A 69 0.34 -17.78 53.06
N THR A 70 1.43 -17.83 53.82
CA THR A 70 1.48 -17.52 55.26
C THR A 70 1.16 -16.06 55.63
N ASN A 71 1.09 -15.14 54.65
CA ASN A 71 0.90 -13.71 54.89
C ASN A 71 -0.45 -13.15 54.39
N ALA A 72 -1.46 -14.00 54.19
CA ALA A 72 -2.77 -13.61 53.63
C ALA A 72 -3.43 -12.43 54.38
N GLN A 73 -3.32 -12.39 55.71
CA GLN A 73 -3.90 -11.31 56.52
C GLN A 73 -3.20 -9.96 56.26
N GLN A 74 -1.88 -9.96 56.13
CA GLN A 74 -1.11 -8.77 55.77
C GLN A 74 -1.41 -8.32 54.33
N LEU A 75 -1.65 -9.26 53.41
CA LEU A 75 -2.03 -8.97 52.03
C LEU A 75 -3.41 -8.30 51.96
N VAL A 76 -4.38 -8.77 52.75
CA VAL A 76 -5.70 -8.15 52.89
C VAL A 76 -5.56 -6.71 53.40
N GLU A 77 -4.85 -6.50 54.50
CA GLU A 77 -4.65 -5.16 55.08
C GLU A 77 -4.02 -4.18 54.08
N LYS A 78 -2.97 -4.60 53.37
CA LYS A 78 -2.30 -3.77 52.35
C LYS A 78 -3.19 -3.49 51.14
N THR A 79 -4.00 -4.46 50.72
CA THR A 79 -4.95 -4.28 49.61
C THR A 79 -6.04 -3.29 50.01
N ILE A 80 -6.56 -3.37 51.24
CA ILE A 80 -7.54 -2.42 51.79
C ILE A 80 -6.93 -1.01 51.84
N GLN A 81 -5.70 -0.86 52.34
CA GLN A 81 -4.99 0.43 52.34
C GLN A 81 -4.83 1.00 50.92
N LEU A 82 -4.54 0.14 49.94
CA LEU A 82 -4.40 0.56 48.54
C LEU A 82 -5.73 1.01 47.94
N ILE A 83 -6.83 0.34 48.28
CA ILE A 83 -8.20 0.72 47.88
C ILE A 83 -8.56 2.07 48.50
N GLN A 84 -8.36 2.24 49.81
CA GLN A 84 -8.67 3.47 50.55
C GLN A 84 -7.79 4.66 50.13
N GLY A 85 -6.52 4.42 49.79
CA GLY A 85 -5.60 5.47 49.34
C GLY A 85 -5.79 5.92 47.89
N ASN A 86 -6.58 5.19 47.10
CA ASN A 86 -6.88 5.53 45.71
C ASN A 86 -8.36 5.82 45.46
N SER A 87 -9.22 5.79 46.48
CA SER A 87 -10.66 6.02 46.36
C SER A 87 -10.98 7.51 46.13
N ALA A 88 -10.66 8.01 44.94
CA ALA A 88 -11.18 9.28 44.45
C ALA A 88 -12.64 9.12 43.95
N GLY A 89 -13.54 8.66 44.84
CA GLY A 89 -14.87 9.24 44.90
C GLY A 89 -16.12 8.50 44.42
N LEU A 90 -16.14 7.36 43.69
CA LEU A 90 -17.42 7.02 43.00
C LEU A 90 -17.88 5.58 42.80
N VAL A 91 -17.46 4.60 43.61
CA VAL A 91 -18.22 3.34 43.75
C VAL A 91 -18.23 2.93 45.24
N ARG A 92 -19.37 2.42 45.74
CA ARG A 92 -19.50 1.86 47.10
C ARG A 92 -18.58 0.66 47.25
N ARG A 93 -17.33 0.90 47.62
CA ARG A 93 -16.30 -0.14 47.83
C ARG A 93 -16.24 -0.64 49.27
N ASP A 94 -17.14 -0.15 50.13
CA ASP A 94 -17.33 -0.71 51.47
C ASP A 94 -17.64 -2.20 51.37
N ILE A 95 -18.50 -2.60 50.41
CA ILE A 95 -18.82 -4.01 50.11
C ILE A 95 -17.57 -4.79 49.65
N VAL A 96 -16.69 -4.16 48.85
CA VAL A 96 -15.46 -4.78 48.36
C VAL A 96 -14.45 -5.00 49.49
N VAL A 97 -14.35 -4.02 50.41
CA VAL A 97 -13.49 -4.10 51.60
C VAL A 97 -14.03 -5.14 52.59
N GLU A 98 -15.36 -5.18 52.80
CA GLU A 98 -16.02 -6.17 53.66
C GLU A 98 -15.89 -7.60 53.14
N ALA A 99 -15.93 -7.79 51.82
CA ALA A 99 -15.80 -9.10 51.18
C ALA A 99 -14.36 -9.66 51.18
N LEU A 100 -13.35 -8.80 51.35
CA LEU A 100 -11.94 -9.19 51.28
C LEU A 100 -11.44 -9.78 52.62
N THR A 101 -11.72 -11.06 52.86
CA THR A 101 -11.24 -11.81 54.03
C THR A 101 -9.93 -12.55 53.73
N ALA A 102 -9.22 -12.99 54.78
CA ALA A 102 -8.01 -13.82 54.62
C ALA A 102 -8.31 -15.15 53.91
N GLU A 103 -9.50 -15.72 54.14
CA GLU A 103 -9.98 -16.92 53.43
C GLU A 103 -10.22 -16.63 51.94
N PHE A 104 -10.84 -15.49 51.61
CA PHE A 104 -11.04 -15.08 50.22
C PHE A 104 -9.72 -14.81 49.50
N ALA A 105 -8.78 -14.12 50.16
CA ALA A 105 -7.45 -13.89 49.64
C ALA A 105 -6.68 -15.19 49.38
N ASN A 106 -6.81 -16.20 50.26
CA ASN A 106 -6.21 -17.52 50.04
C ASN A 106 -6.81 -18.23 48.82
N ARG A 107 -8.13 -18.16 48.62
CA ARG A 107 -8.77 -18.70 47.40
C ARG A 107 -8.26 -18.04 46.12
N LEU A 108 -8.07 -16.72 46.12
CA LEU A 108 -7.44 -16.02 44.99
C LEU A 108 -5.96 -16.45 44.83
N MET A 109 -5.22 -16.64 45.92
CA MET A 109 -3.83 -17.11 45.86
C MET A 109 -3.71 -18.54 45.31
N ASP A 110 -4.72 -19.39 45.49
CA ASP A 110 -4.74 -20.75 44.95
C ASP A 110 -4.77 -20.77 43.42
N GLU A 111 -5.37 -19.78 42.78
CA GLU A 111 -5.42 -19.70 41.31
C GLU A 111 -4.03 -19.53 40.65
N PHE A 112 -3.03 -19.07 41.40
CA PHE A 112 -1.65 -18.98 40.89
C PHE A 112 -0.94 -20.34 40.78
N GLN A 113 -1.49 -21.41 41.38
CA GLN A 113 -0.88 -22.75 41.34
C GLN A 113 -0.81 -23.33 39.93
N TYR A 114 -1.63 -22.81 39.01
CA TYR A 114 -1.69 -23.22 37.61
C TYR A 114 -0.67 -22.48 36.72
N ILE A 115 0.17 -21.61 37.29
CA ILE A 115 1.24 -20.91 36.57
C ILE A 115 2.55 -21.67 36.71
N GLU A 116 3.17 -21.97 35.57
CA GLU A 116 4.46 -22.62 35.56
C GLU A 116 5.52 -21.73 36.26
N PRO A 117 6.31 -22.28 37.20
CA PRO A 117 7.23 -21.48 38.02
C PRO A 117 8.21 -20.63 37.20
N HIS A 118 8.68 -21.16 36.07
CA HIS A 118 9.62 -20.44 35.22
C HIS A 118 8.99 -19.26 34.46
N ILE A 119 7.66 -19.24 34.27
CA ILE A 119 6.92 -18.13 33.65
C ILE A 119 6.58 -17.08 34.71
N GLY A 120 6.08 -17.53 35.86
CA GLY A 120 5.73 -16.65 36.99
C GLY A 120 6.91 -15.84 37.53
N ARG A 121 8.14 -16.37 37.41
CA ARG A 121 9.39 -15.72 37.82
C ARG A 121 9.99 -14.77 36.78
N ARG A 122 9.40 -14.66 35.58
CA ARG A 122 9.93 -13.76 34.55
C ARG A 122 9.66 -12.29 34.92
N LYS A 123 10.71 -11.47 34.90
CA LYS A 123 10.64 -10.01 35.10
C LYS A 123 9.53 -9.37 34.26
N GLY A 124 8.65 -8.60 34.90
CA GLY A 124 7.52 -7.90 34.29
C GLY A 124 6.25 -8.73 34.05
N PHE A 125 6.20 -10.01 34.45
CA PHE A 125 5.01 -10.86 34.27
C PHE A 125 3.78 -10.36 35.05
N ALA A 126 3.92 -10.00 36.32
CA ALA A 126 2.80 -9.53 37.13
C ALA A 126 2.19 -8.21 36.62
N LEU A 127 3.05 -7.29 36.15
CA LEU A 127 2.61 -6.06 35.52
C LEU A 127 1.81 -6.32 34.23
N ARG A 128 2.21 -7.35 33.49
CA ARG A 128 1.50 -7.82 32.28
C ARG A 128 0.17 -8.48 32.62
N VAL A 129 0.07 -9.24 33.72
CA VAL A 129 -1.21 -9.75 34.25
C VAL A 129 -2.15 -8.59 34.54
N PHE A 130 -1.68 -7.59 35.30
CA PHE A 130 -2.48 -6.40 35.62
C PHE A 130 -3.01 -5.70 34.36
N ASP A 131 -2.16 -5.48 33.35
CA ASP A 131 -2.55 -4.79 32.12
C ASP A 131 -3.57 -5.58 31.27
N ILE A 132 -3.43 -6.91 31.19
CA ILE A 132 -4.40 -7.78 30.50
C ILE A 132 -5.76 -7.74 31.20
N MET A 133 -5.76 -7.83 32.52
CA MET A 133 -6.98 -7.75 33.33
C MET A 133 -7.65 -6.39 33.16
N LEU A 134 -6.88 -5.31 33.27
CA LEU A 134 -7.40 -3.95 33.11
C LEU A 134 -8.00 -3.75 31.71
N ARG A 135 -7.33 -4.25 30.67
CA ARG A 135 -7.83 -4.17 29.28
C ARG A 135 -9.15 -4.91 29.11
N ARG A 136 -9.25 -6.13 29.62
CA ARG A 136 -10.50 -6.92 29.53
C ARG A 136 -11.62 -6.31 30.35
N ILE A 137 -11.34 -5.85 31.56
CA ILE A 137 -12.35 -5.22 32.43
C ILE A 137 -12.88 -3.93 31.78
N LEU A 138 -12.01 -3.08 31.25
CA LEU A 138 -12.43 -1.86 30.55
C LEU A 138 -13.26 -2.16 29.29
N SER A 139 -12.91 -3.21 28.54
CA SER A 139 -13.63 -3.61 27.32
C SER A 139 -14.95 -4.33 27.60
N GLU A 140 -14.94 -5.33 28.48
CA GLU A 140 -16.05 -6.26 28.74
C GLU A 140 -17.07 -5.68 29.74
N ASP A 141 -16.60 -5.07 30.83
CA ASP A 141 -17.47 -4.61 31.92
C ASP A 141 -17.85 -3.14 31.76
N TYR A 142 -16.90 -2.30 31.32
CA TYR A 142 -17.11 -0.85 31.21
C TYR A 142 -17.34 -0.36 29.77
N ARG A 143 -17.29 -1.26 28.78
CA ARG A 143 -17.62 -1.00 27.37
C ARG A 143 -16.77 0.10 26.70
N ILE A 144 -15.51 0.24 27.12
CA ILE A 144 -14.56 1.22 26.58
C ILE A 144 -13.72 0.56 25.47
N SER A 145 -13.73 1.14 24.26
CA SER A 145 -12.89 0.69 23.14
C SER A 145 -11.46 1.21 23.28
N PHE A 146 -10.49 0.30 23.33
CA PHE A 146 -9.08 0.65 23.25
C PHE A 146 -8.66 1.09 21.86
N PHE A 147 -9.37 0.69 20.80
CA PHE A 147 -8.98 0.99 19.43
C PHE A 147 -8.89 2.52 19.25
N HIS A 148 -9.96 3.24 19.60
CA HIS A 148 -10.00 4.70 19.56
C HIS A 148 -8.83 5.35 20.32
N ALA A 149 -8.59 4.89 21.55
CA ALA A 149 -7.49 5.37 22.38
C ALA A 149 -6.11 5.20 21.72
N HIS A 150 -5.89 4.06 21.04
CA HIS A 150 -4.63 3.81 20.33
C HIS A 150 -4.49 4.70 19.10
N VAL A 151 -5.55 4.92 18.33
CA VAL A 151 -5.50 5.81 17.15
C VAL A 151 -5.21 7.25 17.59
N VAL A 152 -5.92 7.77 18.60
CA VAL A 152 -5.71 9.14 19.12
C VAL A 152 -4.30 9.32 19.67
N ALA A 153 -3.83 8.35 20.48
CA ALA A 153 -2.48 8.39 21.03
C ALA A 153 -1.41 8.34 19.95
N SER A 154 -1.57 7.44 18.98
CA SER A 154 -0.63 7.29 17.86
C SER A 154 -0.57 8.57 17.03
N LEU A 155 -1.71 9.18 16.71
CA LEU A 155 -1.77 10.45 16.00
C LEU A 155 -1.06 11.57 16.78
N ALA A 156 -1.41 11.74 18.06
CA ALA A 156 -0.83 12.79 18.90
C ALA A 156 0.69 12.66 19.04
N VAL A 157 1.21 11.44 19.25
CA VAL A 157 2.65 11.16 19.30
C VAL A 157 3.31 11.45 17.97
N SER A 158 2.65 11.12 16.87
CA SER A 158 3.17 11.32 15.52
C SER A 158 3.22 12.79 15.15
N LEU A 159 2.24 13.60 15.57
CA LEU A 159 2.23 15.06 15.39
C LEU A 159 3.18 15.80 16.35
N SER A 160 3.56 15.18 17.46
CA SER A 160 4.42 15.80 18.48
C SER A 160 5.91 15.79 18.14
N LYS A 161 6.64 16.83 18.57
CA LYS A 161 8.12 16.88 18.50
C LYS A 161 8.75 16.04 19.63
N PRO A 162 10.02 15.58 19.53
CA PRO A 162 10.65 14.71 20.53
C PRO A 162 10.62 15.21 21.98
N LYS A 163 10.61 16.54 22.19
CA LYS A 163 10.55 17.16 23.53
C LYS A 163 9.16 17.71 23.90
N THR A 164 8.19 17.64 23.00
CA THR A 164 6.81 18.05 23.26
C THR A 164 6.18 17.08 24.25
N ARG A 165 5.58 17.61 25.32
CA ARG A 165 4.68 16.83 26.17
C ARG A 165 3.33 16.80 25.50
N VAL A 166 2.73 15.62 25.45
CA VAL A 166 1.32 15.48 25.12
C VAL A 166 0.56 15.64 26.44
N VAL A 167 -0.56 16.37 26.41
CA VAL A 167 -1.40 16.65 27.56
C VAL A 167 -2.85 16.47 27.15
N GLU A 168 -3.53 15.45 27.66
CA GLU A 168 -4.95 15.22 27.40
C GLU A 168 -5.80 15.97 28.43
N THR A 169 -6.74 16.79 27.98
CA THR A 169 -7.66 17.53 28.85
C THR A 169 -8.69 16.62 29.49
N PHE A 170 -8.97 15.49 28.84
CA PHE A 170 -9.87 14.44 29.29
C PHE A 170 -9.19 13.10 29.08
N PRO A 171 -8.50 12.51 30.08
CA PRO A 171 -7.70 11.31 29.94
C PRO A 171 -8.59 10.09 29.67
N TYR A 172 -9.09 9.99 28.44
CA TYR A 172 -9.90 8.91 27.89
C TYR A 172 -8.99 7.78 27.44
N SER A 173 -7.90 8.14 26.74
CA SER A 173 -6.94 7.18 26.21
C SER A 173 -5.91 6.70 27.22
N GLY A 174 -5.54 7.60 28.14
CA GLY A 174 -4.38 7.47 29.02
C GLY A 174 -3.13 6.92 28.43
N ALA A 175 -2.86 7.29 27.20
CA ALA A 175 -1.59 7.07 26.56
C ALA A 175 -0.79 8.37 26.51
N SER A 176 -1.36 9.45 27.04
CA SER A 176 -1.20 10.79 26.51
C SER A 176 -0.52 11.75 27.48
N CYS A 177 -0.18 11.33 28.70
CA CYS A 177 0.42 12.22 29.72
C CYS A 177 1.95 12.10 29.79
N VAL A 178 2.60 11.68 28.71
CA VAL A 178 4.02 11.37 28.68
C VAL A 178 4.72 12.11 27.54
N THR A 179 6.00 12.45 27.70
CA THR A 179 6.81 13.02 26.62
C THR A 179 6.80 12.07 25.41
N ALA A 180 6.74 12.62 24.19
CA ALA A 180 6.80 11.83 22.95
C ALA A 180 8.01 10.86 22.90
N ASN A 181 9.09 11.14 23.62
CA ASN A 181 10.26 10.26 23.74
C ASN A 181 10.06 8.99 24.59
N VAL A 182 9.16 9.01 25.58
CA VAL A 182 8.89 7.84 26.42
C VAL A 182 7.94 6.88 25.72
N LEU A 183 7.00 7.40 24.93
CA LEU A 183 6.06 6.61 24.11
C LEU A 183 6.72 5.91 22.90
N LYS A 184 7.95 6.31 22.52
CA LYS A 184 8.75 5.67 21.45
C LYS A 184 9.49 4.41 21.87
N LYS A 185 9.53 4.08 23.17
CA LYS A 185 10.02 2.80 23.67
C LYS A 185 8.78 1.94 23.88
N GLU A 186 8.79 0.68 23.43
CA GLU A 186 7.69 -0.29 23.62
C GLU A 186 7.22 -0.32 25.08
N LEU A 187 6.25 0.53 25.42
CA LEU A 187 5.75 0.72 26.77
C LEU A 187 4.24 0.84 26.70
N ASP A 188 3.59 -0.19 27.24
CA ASP A 188 2.16 -0.20 27.50
C ASP A 188 1.79 1.07 28.30
N THR A 189 0.80 1.78 27.79
CA THR A 189 0.47 3.21 27.98
C THR A 189 0.02 3.62 29.40
N PHE A 190 0.12 4.92 29.70
CA PHE A 190 0.05 5.51 31.05
C PHE A 190 -0.83 6.78 31.15
N TYR A 191 -1.77 6.82 32.10
CA TYR A 191 -2.87 7.79 32.22
C TYR A 191 -2.59 8.90 33.24
N ARG A 192 -3.37 9.97 33.42
CA ARG A 192 -3.23 10.82 34.61
C ARG A 192 -4.44 11.71 34.90
N LYS A 193 -4.68 11.98 36.19
CA LYS A 193 -5.66 12.90 36.83
C LYS A 193 -5.99 14.23 36.11
N GLY A 194 -7.28 14.45 35.88
CA GLY A 194 -7.91 15.77 35.89
C GLY A 194 -8.97 16.00 34.81
N TYR A 195 -10.23 15.69 35.13
CA TYR A 195 -11.47 15.93 34.37
C TYR A 195 -11.65 15.07 33.11
N GLY A 196 -12.89 14.61 32.83
CA GLY A 196 -13.29 13.74 31.69
C GLY A 196 -14.30 12.66 32.13
N HIS A 197 -15.44 12.54 31.44
CA HIS A 197 -16.72 11.92 31.90
C HIS A 197 -16.64 10.53 32.57
N PRO A 198 -17.48 10.23 33.59
CA PRO A 198 -17.38 10.76 34.94
C PRO A 198 -17.04 9.63 35.94
N TYR A 199 -15.86 9.70 36.54
CA TYR A 199 -15.49 9.13 37.86
C TYR A 199 -15.56 7.62 38.13
N ALA A 200 -16.29 6.81 37.36
CA ALA A 200 -16.27 5.37 37.52
C ALA A 200 -14.90 4.86 37.01
N HIS A 201 -14.06 4.32 37.89
CA HIS A 201 -12.82 3.59 37.54
C HIS A 201 -11.58 4.42 37.17
N GLN A 202 -11.60 5.76 37.29
CA GLN A 202 -10.38 6.59 37.13
C GLN A 202 -9.27 6.24 38.13
N ASP A 203 -9.63 5.65 39.26
CA ASP A 203 -8.71 5.13 40.24
C ASP A 203 -7.97 3.87 39.79
N LEU A 204 -8.58 2.99 38.98
CA LEU A 204 -7.91 1.84 38.34
C LEU A 204 -6.84 2.32 37.36
N ILE A 205 -7.20 3.36 36.64
CA ILE A 205 -6.33 4.07 35.73
C ILE A 205 -5.13 4.73 36.46
N ASN A 206 -5.39 5.41 37.57
CA ASN A 206 -4.34 5.97 38.44
C ASN A 206 -3.50 4.88 39.13
N LEU A 207 -4.09 3.70 39.38
CA LEU A 207 -3.41 2.56 39.96
C LEU A 207 -2.38 1.99 38.99
N ARG A 208 -2.76 1.77 37.72
CA ARG A 208 -1.85 1.33 36.65
C ARG A 208 -0.61 2.21 36.55
N LEU A 209 -0.81 3.53 36.58
CA LEU A 209 0.27 4.51 36.55
C LEU A 209 1.31 4.31 37.63
N LYS A 210 0.83 4.23 38.88
CA LYS A 210 1.67 4.10 40.06
C LYS A 210 2.53 2.84 39.94
N LEU A 211 1.94 1.75 39.45
CA LEU A 211 2.63 0.47 39.26
C LEU A 211 3.78 0.52 38.27
N ARG A 212 3.77 1.42 37.27
CA ARG A 212 4.94 1.61 36.38
C ARG A 212 5.70 2.91 36.58
N ASN A 213 5.68 3.43 37.81
CA ASN A 213 6.57 4.51 38.29
C ASN A 213 6.51 5.79 37.46
N LEU A 214 5.36 6.15 36.90
CA LEU A 214 5.20 7.46 36.26
C LEU A 214 4.62 8.47 37.25
N GLU A 215 5.36 9.56 37.40
CA GLU A 215 5.01 10.64 38.31
C GLU A 215 3.77 11.40 37.88
N GLN A 216 2.96 11.74 38.88
CA GLN A 216 1.84 12.64 38.72
C GLN A 216 2.31 14.14 38.79
N TYR A 217 2.77 14.80 37.70
CA TYR A 217 2.67 16.27 37.36
C TYR A 217 1.27 16.97 37.13
N PRO A 218 0.67 17.75 38.06
CA PRO A 218 -0.64 18.40 37.81
C PRO A 218 -0.63 19.12 36.45
N LEU A 219 -1.76 19.20 35.71
CA LEU A 219 -1.86 19.90 34.42
C LEU A 219 -0.94 21.13 34.49
N PRO A 220 0.25 21.09 33.86
CA PRO A 220 1.21 22.16 34.07
C PRO A 220 0.59 23.43 33.50
N LYS A 221 1.08 24.60 33.89
CA LYS A 221 0.93 25.76 33.01
C LYS A 221 1.41 25.29 31.64
N LEU A 222 0.50 25.25 30.66
CA LEU A 222 0.78 24.75 29.32
C LEU A 222 1.93 25.59 28.77
N ASP A 223 3.09 24.97 28.58
CA ASP A 223 4.21 25.66 27.95
C ASP A 223 3.90 25.76 26.45
N ALA A 224 4.42 26.80 25.80
CA ALA A 224 4.28 27.07 24.37
C ALA A 224 4.69 25.91 23.42
N GLY A 225 5.28 24.82 23.94
CA GLY A 225 5.75 23.67 23.17
C GLY A 225 4.94 22.38 23.34
N ASP A 226 3.91 22.36 24.19
CA ASP A 226 3.12 21.17 24.51
C ASP A 226 1.90 21.00 23.59
N LEU A 227 1.53 19.74 23.30
CA LEU A 227 0.34 19.38 22.52
C LEU A 227 -0.82 19.10 23.47
N THR A 228 -1.91 19.85 23.34
CA THR A 228 -3.15 19.64 24.12
C THR A 228 -4.11 18.74 23.34
N ILE A 229 -4.61 17.65 23.92
CA ILE A 229 -5.65 16.79 23.31
C ILE A 229 -6.98 17.06 23.98
N VAL A 230 -8.01 17.37 23.19
CA VAL A 230 -9.41 17.49 23.64
C VAL A 230 -10.23 16.41 22.94
N ASP A 231 -10.49 15.30 23.63
CA ASP A 231 -11.28 14.16 23.12
C ASP A 231 -12.53 13.96 23.97
N SER A 232 -13.68 13.80 23.32
CA SER A 232 -14.94 13.39 23.96
C SER A 232 -15.30 12.02 23.41
N GLY A 233 -14.94 10.95 24.14
CA GLY A 233 -15.13 9.57 23.70
C GLY A 233 -16.55 9.21 23.26
N LEU A 234 -16.65 8.04 22.61
CA LEU A 234 -17.87 7.52 21.99
C LEU A 234 -18.90 7.10 23.07
N GLU A 235 -20.02 7.82 23.11
CA GLU A 235 -21.21 7.57 23.92
C GLU A 235 -21.04 7.76 25.45
N HIS A 236 -21.76 8.73 26.03
CA HIS A 236 -22.76 8.54 27.11
C HIS A 236 -23.12 9.88 27.78
N GLY A 237 -24.32 10.39 27.47
CA GLY A 237 -25.35 10.79 28.45
C GLY A 237 -25.17 11.99 29.38
N HIS A 238 -23.96 12.47 29.71
CA HIS A 238 -23.82 13.63 30.57
C HIS A 238 -22.80 14.62 30.00
N GLN A 239 -22.99 15.91 30.29
CA GLN A 239 -22.46 17.02 29.50
C GLN A 239 -20.96 17.26 29.71
N PHE A 240 -20.19 17.27 28.61
CA PHE A 240 -19.33 18.36 28.11
C PHE A 240 -18.81 17.91 26.72
N PRO A 241 -19.43 18.32 25.59
CA PRO A 241 -18.90 18.00 24.26
C PRO A 241 -17.49 18.59 24.12
N ALA A 242 -16.60 17.96 23.35
CA ALA A 242 -15.24 18.45 23.10
C ALA A 242 -15.22 19.95 22.75
N LEU A 243 -16.21 20.39 21.97
CA LEU A 243 -16.47 21.78 21.57
C LEU A 243 -16.63 22.75 22.76
N ALA A 244 -17.45 22.40 23.76
CA ALA A 244 -17.66 23.26 24.93
C ALA A 244 -16.38 23.42 25.76
N THR A 245 -15.51 22.42 25.72
CA THR A 245 -14.20 22.49 26.40
C THR A 245 -13.23 23.36 25.64
N VAL A 246 -13.18 23.23 24.31
CA VAL A 246 -12.39 24.13 23.46
C VAL A 246 -12.84 25.59 23.68
N GLU A 247 -14.14 25.87 23.68
CA GLU A 247 -14.67 27.20 23.99
C GLU A 247 -14.24 27.71 25.36
N LYS A 248 -14.30 26.85 26.39
CA LYS A 248 -13.84 27.20 27.73
C LYS A 248 -12.34 27.52 27.75
N LEU A 249 -11.51 26.74 27.08
CA LEU A 249 -10.05 26.96 27.03
C LEU A 249 -9.70 28.25 26.30
N ILE A 250 -10.41 28.54 25.19
CA ILE A 250 -10.30 29.80 24.44
C ILE A 250 -10.71 30.99 25.32
N ASN A 251 -11.87 30.92 25.97
CA ASN A 251 -12.36 31.99 26.83
C ASN A 251 -11.45 32.26 28.04
N GLN A 252 -10.69 31.26 28.47
CA GLN A 252 -9.71 31.37 29.55
C GLN A 252 -8.31 31.79 29.07
N ASP A 253 -8.10 31.95 27.77
CA ASP A 253 -6.78 32.19 27.15
C ASP A 253 -5.72 31.15 27.58
N THR A 254 -6.17 29.89 27.70
CA THR A 254 -5.35 28.75 28.13
C THR A 254 -5.14 27.73 27.01
N LEU A 255 -5.55 28.05 25.79
CA LEU A 255 -5.31 27.21 24.62
C LEU A 255 -3.79 27.10 24.40
N GLY A 256 -3.25 25.88 24.41
CA GLY A 256 -1.85 25.64 24.07
C GLY A 256 -1.56 26.05 22.62
N ASN A 257 -0.29 26.24 22.29
CA ASN A 257 0.11 26.60 20.91
C ASN A 257 -0.27 25.54 19.88
N LEU A 258 -0.41 24.29 20.30
CA LEU A 258 -0.81 23.17 19.47
C LEU A 258 -1.91 22.39 20.20
N VAL A 259 -3.10 22.29 19.59
CA VAL A 259 -4.25 21.60 20.15
C VAL A 259 -4.83 20.63 19.13
N LEU A 260 -5.08 19.40 19.56
CA LEU A 260 -5.72 18.36 18.79
C LEU A 260 -7.11 18.13 19.36
N VAL A 261 -8.15 18.49 18.61
CA VAL A 261 -9.55 18.29 19.00
C VAL A 261 -10.06 17.06 18.28
N ILE A 262 -10.54 16.06 19.02
CA ILE A 262 -11.10 14.81 18.47
C ILE A 262 -12.61 14.85 18.63
N ILE A 263 -13.31 14.67 17.52
CA ILE A 263 -14.77 14.61 17.47
C ILE A 263 -15.24 13.41 16.66
N ASP A 264 -16.38 12.85 17.04
CA ASP A 264 -17.09 11.90 16.18
C ASP A 264 -17.53 12.63 14.90
N ARG A 265 -17.31 11.99 13.74
CA ARG A 265 -17.63 12.54 12.43
C ARG A 265 -19.13 12.85 12.31
N ASP A 266 -19.99 12.02 12.90
CA ASP A 266 -21.44 12.21 12.92
C ASP A 266 -21.88 13.27 13.93
N ASN A 267 -21.01 13.69 14.86
CA ASN A 267 -21.26 14.81 15.78
C ASN A 267 -20.57 16.11 15.34
N GLY A 268 -19.87 16.10 14.20
CA GLY A 268 -19.20 17.27 13.62
C GLY A 268 -20.14 18.27 12.93
N HIS A 269 -21.45 18.16 13.14
CA HIS A 269 -22.44 18.87 12.35
C HIS A 269 -22.62 20.35 12.68
N GLU A 270 -22.20 20.86 13.84
CA GLU A 270 -22.31 22.30 14.13
C GLU A 270 -21.16 22.76 15.03
N LEU A 271 -20.12 23.37 14.43
CA LEU A 271 -19.14 24.14 15.19
C LEU A 271 -19.86 25.41 15.72
N PRO A 272 -19.81 25.73 17.02
CA PRO A 272 -20.38 26.97 17.51
C PRO A 272 -19.84 28.18 16.74
N GLU A 273 -20.69 29.10 16.31
CA GLU A 273 -20.28 30.27 15.51
C GLU A 273 -19.24 31.14 16.24
N SER A 274 -19.31 31.19 17.58
CA SER A 274 -18.28 31.77 18.47
C SER A 274 -16.90 31.14 18.22
N LEU A 275 -16.84 29.82 18.20
CA LEU A 275 -15.62 29.04 18.01
C LEU A 275 -15.11 29.19 16.57
N LYS A 276 -16.01 29.14 15.58
CA LYS A 276 -15.71 29.34 14.16
C LYS A 276 -15.06 30.68 13.92
N HIS A 277 -15.66 31.74 14.48
CA HIS A 277 -15.13 33.09 14.38
C HIS A 277 -13.76 33.22 15.04
N HIS A 278 -13.55 32.60 16.21
CA HIS A 278 -12.25 32.63 16.88
C HIS A 278 -11.15 31.93 16.06
N ILE A 279 -11.45 30.73 15.54
CA ILE A 279 -10.52 29.96 14.70
C ILE A 279 -10.17 30.74 13.43
N SER A 280 -11.16 31.36 12.77
CA SER A 280 -10.97 32.18 11.57
C SER A 280 -10.14 33.42 11.87
N LYS A 281 -10.50 34.19 12.91
CA LYS A 281 -9.84 35.45 13.27
C LYS A 281 -8.36 35.29 13.60
N HIS A 282 -8.02 34.18 14.27
CA HIS A 282 -6.65 33.90 14.70
C HIS A 282 -5.90 32.93 13.78
N ASP A 283 -6.51 32.53 12.65
CA ASP A 283 -5.97 31.56 11.71
C ASP A 283 -5.41 30.32 12.41
N LEU A 284 -6.24 29.60 13.15
CA LEU A 284 -5.78 28.50 14.00
C LEU A 284 -5.85 27.14 13.31
N LEU A 285 -6.75 26.93 12.35
CA LEU A 285 -7.01 25.60 11.79
C LEU A 285 -5.90 25.17 10.81
N GLU A 286 -4.97 24.35 11.27
CA GLU A 286 -3.84 23.87 10.48
C GLU A 286 -4.20 22.65 9.63
N ALA A 287 -4.90 21.67 10.21
CA ALA A 287 -5.34 20.48 9.49
C ALA A 287 -6.67 19.92 10.01
N VAL A 288 -7.43 19.29 9.11
CA VAL A 288 -8.63 18.49 9.38
C VAL A 288 -8.36 17.07 8.91
N ILE A 289 -8.42 16.09 9.82
CA ILE A 289 -7.94 14.73 9.57
C ILE A 289 -9.04 13.72 9.93
N ASP A 290 -9.59 13.01 8.94
CA ASP A 290 -10.51 11.91 9.17
C ASP A 290 -9.74 10.60 9.33
N LEU A 291 -10.04 9.82 10.38
CA LEU A 291 -9.30 8.61 10.74
C LEU A 291 -10.25 7.43 11.02
N PRO A 292 -9.85 6.21 10.66
CA PRO A 292 -10.65 5.03 10.98
C PRO A 292 -10.52 4.72 12.48
N SER A 293 -11.63 4.31 13.08
CA SER A 293 -11.71 3.81 14.45
C SER A 293 -12.65 2.61 14.52
N GLN A 294 -12.82 2.07 15.73
CA GLN A 294 -13.78 1.01 16.01
C GLN A 294 -14.49 1.29 17.31
N ASP A 295 -15.80 1.07 17.31
CA ASP A 295 -16.60 1.06 18.52
C ASP A 295 -16.31 -0.19 19.38
N ARG A 296 -17.00 -0.30 20.51
CA ARG A 296 -16.85 -1.42 21.46
C ARG A 296 -17.21 -2.79 20.90
N PHE A 297 -17.93 -2.86 19.77
CA PHE A 297 -18.34 -4.11 19.12
C PHE A 297 -17.43 -4.46 17.94
N GLY A 298 -16.36 -3.71 17.72
CA GLY A 298 -15.50 -3.85 16.55
C GLY A 298 -16.15 -3.31 15.27
N LYS A 299 -17.26 -2.58 15.37
CA LYS A 299 -17.87 -1.94 14.21
C LYS A 299 -17.04 -0.72 13.84
N HIS A 300 -16.71 -0.62 12.56
CA HIS A 300 -15.95 0.51 12.04
C HIS A 300 -16.70 1.83 12.25
N THR A 301 -15.97 2.80 12.79
CA THR A 301 -16.38 4.20 12.95
C THR A 301 -15.32 5.10 12.33
N VAL A 302 -15.67 6.36 12.08
CA VAL A 302 -14.73 7.38 11.60
C VAL A 302 -14.82 8.58 12.52
N PHE A 303 -13.67 9.11 12.93
CA PHE A 303 -13.61 10.35 13.69
C PHE A 303 -12.83 11.40 12.91
N THR A 304 -13.04 12.65 13.28
CA THR A 304 -12.33 13.78 12.72
C THR A 304 -11.48 14.43 13.80
N ALA A 305 -10.22 14.67 13.47
CA ALA A 305 -9.27 15.39 14.31
C ALA A 305 -8.98 16.76 13.71
N TRP A 306 -9.16 17.82 14.50
CA TRP A 306 -8.77 19.18 14.14
C TRP A 306 -7.46 19.53 14.82
N LEU A 307 -6.46 19.85 14.00
CA LEU A 307 -5.19 20.38 14.47
C LEU A 307 -5.25 21.89 14.48
N LEU A 308 -5.36 22.48 15.66
CA LEU A 308 -5.28 23.92 15.89
C LEU A 308 -3.84 24.29 16.24
N ASN A 309 -3.27 25.28 15.55
CA ASN A 309 -1.89 25.72 15.75
C ASN A 309 -1.80 27.25 15.69
N VAL A 310 -1.32 27.87 16.77
CA VAL A 310 -1.13 29.33 16.84
C VAL A 310 0.05 29.80 15.96
N ALA A 311 0.98 28.88 15.64
CA ALA A 311 2.17 29.12 14.83
C ALA A 311 2.10 28.37 13.49
N LYS A 312 0.96 28.44 12.78
CA LYS A 312 0.81 27.90 11.42
C LYS A 312 1.95 28.38 10.52
N LYS A 313 2.58 27.45 9.81
CA LYS A 313 3.61 27.78 8.80
C LYS A 313 3.03 28.26 7.47
N LYS A 314 1.77 27.95 7.21
CA LYS A 314 1.02 28.25 5.98
C LYS A 314 -0.19 29.12 6.34
N PRO A 315 -0.03 30.45 6.38
CA PRO A 315 -1.10 31.36 6.77
C PRO A 315 -2.29 31.28 5.81
N GLY A 316 -3.51 31.23 6.34
CA GLY A 316 -4.77 31.22 5.57
C GLY A 316 -5.11 29.91 4.86
N GLU A 317 -4.25 28.89 4.96
CA GLU A 317 -4.43 27.59 4.31
C GLU A 317 -4.64 26.48 5.34
N THR A 318 -5.45 25.49 5.02
CA THR A 318 -5.78 24.33 5.86
C THR A 318 -5.59 23.06 5.04
N LEU A 319 -4.93 22.07 5.64
CA LEU A 319 -4.74 20.75 5.04
C LEU A 319 -5.90 19.81 5.42
N CYS A 320 -6.62 19.29 4.43
CA CYS A 320 -7.62 18.25 4.64
C CYS A 320 -7.00 16.87 4.35
N ILE A 321 -7.19 15.89 5.23
CA ILE A 321 -6.67 14.51 5.08
C ILE A 321 -7.77 13.51 5.40
N ASP A 322 -8.13 12.63 4.46
CA ASP A 322 -9.03 11.50 4.69
C ASP A 322 -8.24 10.18 4.77
N ALA A 323 -7.71 9.89 5.96
CA ALA A 323 -7.01 8.64 6.26
C ALA A 323 -7.98 7.49 6.59
N SER A 324 -9.29 7.74 6.71
CA SER A 324 -10.30 6.69 6.94
C SER A 324 -10.34 5.66 5.82
N ARG A 325 -9.89 6.05 4.62
CA ARG A 325 -9.73 5.17 3.45
C ARG A 325 -8.65 4.10 3.62
N LEU A 326 -7.75 4.24 4.60
CA LEU A 326 -6.69 3.28 4.94
C LEU A 326 -7.13 2.23 5.98
N LYS A 327 -8.43 2.04 6.21
CA LYS A 327 -8.98 1.11 7.23
C LYS A 327 -8.48 -0.36 7.14
N GLY A 328 -7.96 -0.79 5.99
CA GLY A 328 -7.37 -2.12 5.80
C GLY A 328 -5.87 -2.21 6.08
N ALA A 329 -5.20 -1.10 6.40
CA ALA A 329 -3.76 -1.06 6.63
C ALA A 329 -3.38 -1.30 8.10
N GLY A 330 -4.34 -1.25 9.03
CA GLY A 330 -4.11 -1.31 10.48
C GLY A 330 -4.50 0.00 11.19
N TYR A 331 -4.06 0.18 12.43
CA TYR A 331 -4.39 1.34 13.28
C TYR A 331 -3.26 2.37 13.43
N PHE A 332 -2.01 1.99 13.12
CA PHE A 332 -0.87 2.90 13.17
C PHE A 332 -0.58 3.55 11.82
N GLU A 333 -0.84 2.82 10.75
CA GLU A 333 -0.56 3.18 9.37
C GLU A 333 -1.36 4.44 8.96
N PRO A 334 -2.67 4.57 9.26
CA PRO A 334 -3.42 5.78 8.95
C PRO A 334 -2.94 7.00 9.74
N THR A 335 -2.53 6.82 11.00
CA THR A 335 -2.08 7.93 11.86
C THR A 335 -0.68 8.41 11.48
N TRP A 336 0.23 7.48 11.14
CA TRP A 336 1.55 7.82 10.62
C TRP A 336 1.45 8.50 9.26
N PHE A 337 0.56 8.05 8.38
CA PHE A 337 0.29 8.71 7.11
C PHE A 337 -0.19 10.15 7.30
N ALA A 338 -1.20 10.36 8.15
CA ALA A 338 -1.73 11.68 8.43
C ALA A 338 -0.65 12.62 8.99
N ALA A 339 0.10 12.18 10.01
CA ALA A 339 1.15 12.99 10.61
C ALA A 339 2.32 13.29 9.67
N ALA A 340 2.73 12.31 8.84
CA ALA A 340 3.77 12.53 7.84
C ALA A 340 3.31 13.54 6.77
N THR A 341 2.05 13.47 6.35
CA THR A 341 1.45 14.42 5.40
C THR A 341 1.41 15.84 5.96
N VAL A 342 1.03 16.02 7.24
CA VAL A 342 1.09 17.32 7.93
C VAL A 342 2.52 17.86 7.96
N ASP A 343 3.49 17.05 8.38
CA ASP A 343 4.90 17.49 8.39
C ASP A 343 5.38 17.91 7.00
N TRP A 344 4.94 17.20 5.94
CA TRP A 344 5.41 17.42 4.56
C TRP A 344 4.88 18.72 4.04
N TRP A 345 3.58 18.92 4.18
CA TRP A 345 2.90 20.15 3.83
C TRP A 345 3.50 21.37 4.55
N GLN A 346 3.91 21.19 5.80
CA GLN A 346 4.60 22.19 6.61
C GLN A 346 6.08 22.45 6.21
N SER A 347 6.71 21.58 5.42
CA SER A 347 8.15 21.60 5.16
C SER A 347 8.47 22.01 3.72
N ARG A 348 9.47 22.88 3.54
CA ARG A 348 10.00 23.25 2.20
C ARG A 348 11.16 22.34 1.72
N TYR A 349 11.51 21.31 2.48
CA TYR A 349 12.65 20.43 2.23
C TYR A 349 12.28 18.97 2.55
N LYS A 350 13.01 18.01 1.95
CA LYS A 350 12.89 16.56 2.23
C LYS A 350 12.82 16.29 3.74
N ILE A 351 11.73 15.67 4.17
CA ILE A 351 11.51 15.23 5.55
C ILE A 351 12.59 14.27 6.04
N GLY A 352 12.81 14.28 7.36
CA GLY A 352 13.67 13.34 8.06
C GLY A 352 13.32 11.89 7.73
N SER A 353 14.28 11.18 7.15
CA SER A 353 14.25 9.78 6.68
C SER A 353 13.60 8.75 7.62
N ARG A 354 13.43 9.05 8.91
CA ARG A 354 12.98 8.09 9.90
C ARG A 354 11.49 7.72 9.81
N ARG A 355 10.58 8.68 9.63
CA ARG A 355 9.11 8.42 9.59
C ARG A 355 8.72 7.72 8.28
N PHE A 356 9.33 8.14 7.18
CA PHE A 356 9.24 7.46 5.89
C PHE A 356 9.70 5.99 5.96
N ASN A 357 10.82 5.73 6.66
CA ASN A 357 11.31 4.37 6.86
C ASN A 357 10.37 3.51 7.72
N GLU A 358 9.62 4.09 8.66
CA GLU A 358 8.61 3.36 9.44
C GLU A 358 7.42 2.98 8.56
N LEU A 359 6.87 3.92 7.78
CA LEU A 359 5.80 3.64 6.81
C LEU A 359 6.22 2.57 5.77
N SER A 360 7.48 2.61 5.31
CA SER A 360 8.05 1.64 4.36
C SER A 360 8.19 0.23 4.95
N ARG A 361 8.39 0.10 6.27
CA ARG A 361 8.54 -1.20 6.95
C ARG A 361 7.22 -1.92 7.18
N HIS A 362 6.13 -1.17 7.32
CA HIS A 362 4.80 -1.69 7.66
C HIS A 362 3.89 -1.91 6.44
N GLY A 363 4.45 -1.90 5.22
CA GLY A 363 3.72 -2.34 4.03
C GLY A 363 2.70 -1.34 3.49
N LEU A 364 2.73 -0.07 3.91
CA LEU A 364 2.00 0.98 3.20
C LEU A 364 2.54 1.10 1.77
N ASN A 365 1.62 1.34 0.84
CA ASN A 365 1.89 1.24 -0.58
C ASN A 365 3.12 2.03 -1.05
N PRO A 366 4.06 1.42 -1.80
CA PRO A 366 5.19 2.14 -2.39
C PRO A 366 4.78 3.35 -3.25
N SER A 367 3.64 3.30 -3.96
CA SER A 367 3.10 4.41 -4.74
C SER A 367 2.61 5.57 -3.87
N PHE A 368 2.11 5.28 -2.66
CA PHE A 368 1.80 6.31 -1.65
C PHE A 368 3.10 6.93 -1.14
N LEU A 369 4.08 6.11 -0.75
CA LEU A 369 5.38 6.59 -0.27
C LEU A 369 6.09 7.46 -1.33
N LYS A 370 6.04 7.08 -2.60
CA LYS A 370 6.67 7.85 -3.68
C LYS A 370 6.00 9.21 -3.96
N HIS A 371 4.71 9.37 -3.66
CA HIS A 371 4.06 10.70 -3.68
C HIS A 371 4.64 11.63 -2.61
N LEU A 372 5.19 11.04 -1.56
CA LEU A 372 5.67 11.74 -0.40
C LEU A 372 7.20 11.95 -0.41
N GLU A 373 7.91 11.50 -1.46
CA GLU A 373 9.36 11.71 -1.64
C GLU A 373 9.74 13.09 -2.22
N THR A 374 8.77 13.79 -2.82
CA THR A 374 8.94 15.12 -3.47
C THR A 374 8.22 16.23 -2.67
N ASP A 375 8.21 17.47 -3.17
CA ASP A 375 7.39 18.55 -2.58
C ASP A 375 5.92 18.11 -2.44
N TYR A 376 5.24 18.64 -1.41
CA TYR A 376 3.83 18.35 -1.16
C TYR A 376 2.97 18.62 -2.40
N ARG A 377 2.06 17.69 -2.70
CA ARG A 377 1.00 17.82 -3.71
C ARG A 377 -0.27 17.16 -3.19
N ASP A 378 -1.40 17.73 -3.58
CA ASP A 378 -2.71 17.13 -3.32
C ASP A 378 -2.75 15.69 -3.85
N LEU A 379 -3.36 14.82 -3.05
CA LEU A 379 -3.55 13.42 -3.37
C LEU A 379 -5.05 13.15 -3.48
N PRO A 380 -5.58 12.97 -4.70
CA PRO A 380 -7.02 12.82 -4.92
C PRO A 380 -7.65 11.76 -4.00
N GLY A 381 -8.66 12.18 -3.23
CA GLY A 381 -9.37 11.34 -2.27
C GLY A 381 -8.67 11.17 -0.91
N PHE A 382 -7.42 11.59 -0.73
CA PHE A 382 -6.66 11.36 0.51
C PHE A 382 -6.18 12.65 1.18
N CYS A 383 -5.74 13.65 0.42
CA CYS A 383 -5.46 14.96 1.00
C CYS A 383 -5.51 16.10 -0.03
N CYS A 384 -5.84 17.30 0.42
CA CYS A 384 -5.77 18.52 -0.37
C CYS A 384 -5.48 19.76 0.49
N GLU A 385 -4.82 20.75 -0.09
CA GLU A 385 -4.65 22.10 0.48
C GLU A 385 -5.84 22.99 0.03
N LEU A 386 -6.51 23.62 1.00
CA LEU A 386 -7.62 24.54 0.77
C LEU A 386 -7.50 25.79 1.64
N SER A 387 -8.10 26.90 1.20
CA SER A 387 -8.15 28.08 2.07
C SER A 387 -8.97 27.79 3.32
N THR A 388 -8.51 28.30 4.46
CA THR A 388 -9.18 28.11 5.76
C THR A 388 -10.62 28.62 5.74
N GLU A 389 -10.92 29.67 4.95
CA GLU A 389 -12.27 30.18 4.76
C GLU A 389 -13.20 29.15 4.10
N VAL A 390 -12.74 28.47 3.03
CA VAL A 390 -13.50 27.43 2.35
C VAL A 390 -13.79 26.28 3.31
N VAL A 391 -12.80 25.83 4.07
CA VAL A 391 -12.94 24.72 5.02
C VAL A 391 -13.91 25.08 6.16
N LEU A 392 -13.82 26.29 6.72
CA LEU A 392 -14.75 26.73 7.77
C LEU A 392 -16.17 26.98 7.24
N SER A 393 -16.35 27.34 5.97
CA SER A 393 -17.67 27.55 5.37
C SER A 393 -18.48 26.27 5.16
N ALA A 394 -17.83 25.10 5.22
CA ALA A 394 -18.46 23.81 5.01
C ALA A 394 -19.52 23.49 6.09
N PRO A 395 -20.57 22.72 5.75
CA PRO A 395 -21.60 22.34 6.70
C PRO A 395 -21.08 21.40 7.80
N THR A 396 -20.03 20.61 7.54
CA THR A 396 -19.29 19.92 8.59
C THR A 396 -17.81 20.10 8.42
N LEU A 397 -17.09 20.25 9.53
CA LEU A 397 -15.65 20.46 9.49
C LEU A 397 -14.92 19.11 9.40
N THR A 398 -15.09 18.40 8.28
CA THR A 398 -14.52 17.05 8.02
C THR A 398 -13.70 17.06 6.73
N ALA A 399 -12.69 16.20 6.63
CA ALA A 399 -11.86 16.16 5.42
C ALA A 399 -12.62 15.57 4.23
N TYR A 400 -13.48 14.60 4.49
CA TYR A 400 -14.31 13.91 3.51
C TYR A 400 -15.17 14.86 2.66
N GLN A 401 -15.70 15.94 3.22
CA GLN A 401 -16.53 16.87 2.45
C GLN A 401 -15.77 17.58 1.33
N HIS A 402 -14.46 17.69 1.47
CA HIS A 402 -13.57 18.34 0.52
C HIS A 402 -12.91 17.36 -0.45
N LEU A 403 -12.92 16.07 -0.10
CA LEU A 403 -12.28 14.99 -0.84
C LEU A 403 -13.40 14.12 -1.42
N GLY A 404 -13.79 14.44 -2.68
CA GLY A 404 -15.02 13.97 -3.33
C GLY A 404 -15.39 12.48 -3.21
N HIS A 405 -16.66 12.20 -3.54
CA HIS A 405 -17.30 10.88 -3.46
C HIS A 405 -16.73 9.80 -4.36
N GLU A 406 -15.83 10.14 -5.28
CA GLU A 406 -15.21 9.12 -6.10
C GLU A 406 -14.51 8.12 -5.16
N GLU A 407 -14.94 6.86 -5.26
CA GLU A 407 -14.05 5.72 -5.12
C GLU A 407 -12.96 5.83 -6.20
N ASN A 408 -12.21 6.92 -6.21
CA ASN A 408 -10.81 6.88 -6.51
C ASN A 408 -10.23 6.00 -5.41
N LYS A 409 -10.40 4.68 -5.59
CA LYS A 409 -9.34 3.73 -5.31
C LYS A 409 -8.13 4.46 -5.83
N LEU A 410 -7.33 5.01 -4.93
CA LEU A 410 -6.01 5.42 -5.35
C LEU A 410 -5.46 4.25 -6.15
N LYS A 411 -4.75 4.55 -7.23
CA LYS A 411 -4.01 3.61 -8.07
C LYS A 411 -2.94 2.90 -7.22
N LEU A 412 -3.42 2.16 -6.22
CA LEU A 412 -2.74 1.43 -5.16
C LEU A 412 -2.26 0.10 -5.69
N ASN A 413 -2.78 -0.36 -6.82
CA ASN A 413 -2.43 -1.67 -7.37
C ASN A 413 -1.78 -1.59 -8.77
N SER A 414 -1.42 -0.38 -9.23
CA SER A 414 -0.62 -0.18 -10.45
C SER A 414 0.74 0.50 -10.19
N PRO A 415 1.78 0.10 -10.94
CA PRO A 415 3.06 0.80 -10.95
C PRO A 415 2.93 2.29 -11.28
N ASP A 416 3.88 3.11 -10.79
CA ASP A 416 3.94 4.53 -11.11
C ASP A 416 4.09 4.80 -12.62
N ASN A 417 3.08 5.38 -13.26
CA ASN A 417 3.05 5.66 -14.70
C ASN A 417 3.77 6.95 -15.13
N ARG A 418 4.27 7.77 -14.19
CA ARG A 418 4.97 9.03 -14.50
C ARG A 418 6.17 8.89 -15.42
N PRO A 419 7.02 7.83 -15.33
CA PRO A 419 8.10 7.63 -16.29
C PRO A 419 7.59 7.48 -17.73
N LEU A 420 6.42 6.86 -17.91
CA LEU A 420 5.80 6.65 -19.21
C LEU A 420 5.21 7.96 -19.74
N LEU A 421 4.47 8.68 -18.89
CA LEU A 421 3.92 10.00 -19.22
C LEU A 421 5.05 10.99 -19.54
N GLY A 422 6.15 10.96 -18.80
CA GLY A 422 7.31 11.81 -19.09
C GLY A 422 7.87 11.59 -20.49
N ILE A 423 7.91 10.34 -20.97
CA ILE A 423 8.33 10.01 -22.33
C ILE A 423 7.28 10.51 -23.33
N LEU A 424 6.01 10.12 -23.13
CA LEU A 424 4.90 10.47 -24.03
C LEU A 424 4.67 11.99 -24.15
N SER A 425 4.91 12.75 -23.08
CA SER A 425 4.72 14.22 -23.05
C SER A 425 5.97 15.01 -23.45
N SER A 426 7.15 14.40 -23.49
CA SER A 426 8.40 15.11 -23.81
C SER A 426 8.43 15.68 -25.23
N ASN A 427 7.82 14.97 -26.18
CA ASN A 427 7.55 15.46 -27.52
C ASN A 427 6.27 14.77 -28.05
N PRO A 428 5.09 15.42 -27.95
CA PRO A 428 3.80 14.77 -28.21
C PRO A 428 3.64 14.20 -29.62
N THR A 429 4.36 14.76 -30.61
CA THR A 429 4.31 14.38 -32.02
C THR A 429 5.44 13.42 -32.41
N ALA A 430 6.42 13.16 -31.54
CA ALA A 430 7.47 12.20 -31.85
C ALA A 430 7.00 10.77 -31.55
N PRO A 431 7.09 9.84 -32.52
CA PRO A 431 6.75 8.44 -32.30
C PRO A 431 7.62 7.80 -31.23
N VAL A 432 6.99 7.10 -30.27
CA VAL A 432 7.69 6.32 -29.25
C VAL A 432 7.04 4.95 -29.07
N CYS A 433 7.88 3.95 -28.79
CA CYS A 433 7.45 2.59 -28.46
C CYS A 433 7.88 2.26 -27.04
N ILE A 434 6.92 2.08 -26.13
CA ILE A 434 7.16 1.75 -24.72
C ILE A 434 6.77 0.29 -24.49
N TYR A 435 7.66 -0.51 -23.90
CA TYR A 435 7.41 -1.91 -23.55
C TYR A 435 7.52 -2.09 -22.04
N ILE A 436 6.52 -2.71 -21.43
CA ILE A 436 6.44 -2.97 -20.00
C ILE A 436 6.38 -4.47 -19.81
N ILE A 437 7.39 -5.01 -19.12
CA ILE A 437 7.49 -6.43 -18.80
C ILE A 437 7.39 -6.66 -17.30
N GLY A 438 6.80 -7.78 -16.88
CA GLY A 438 6.68 -8.07 -15.44
C GLY A 438 5.84 -9.31 -15.18
N ASN A 439 5.95 -9.85 -13.96
CA ASN A 439 5.25 -11.07 -13.54
C ASN A 439 3.72 -10.92 -13.53
N ASN A 440 3.00 -12.05 -13.44
CA ASN A 440 1.56 -12.03 -13.17
C ASN A 440 1.30 -11.26 -11.87
N GLY A 441 0.30 -10.39 -11.86
CA GLY A 441 -0.02 -9.55 -10.70
C GLY A 441 0.89 -8.32 -10.50
N SER A 442 1.88 -8.07 -11.38
CA SER A 442 2.71 -6.85 -11.33
C SER A 442 1.96 -5.54 -11.68
N GLY A 443 0.68 -5.64 -12.06
CA GLY A 443 -0.18 -4.48 -12.33
C GLY A 443 -0.08 -3.88 -13.75
N LYS A 444 0.51 -4.58 -14.73
CA LYS A 444 0.67 -4.07 -16.12
C LYS A 444 -0.64 -3.70 -16.83
N SER A 445 -1.64 -4.58 -16.83
CA SER A 445 -2.94 -4.27 -17.45
C SER A 445 -3.64 -3.10 -16.76
N GLN A 446 -3.50 -3.00 -15.43
CA GLN A 446 -4.02 -1.85 -14.68
C GLN A 446 -3.24 -0.56 -15.02
N LEU A 447 -1.93 -0.65 -15.20
CA LEU A 447 -1.07 0.46 -15.62
C LEU A 447 -1.49 1.02 -16.99
N LEU A 448 -1.85 0.15 -17.95
CA LEU A 448 -2.40 0.57 -19.24
C LEU A 448 -3.76 1.25 -19.07
N ALA A 449 -4.66 0.67 -18.27
CA ALA A 449 -5.96 1.28 -18.00
C ALA A 449 -5.83 2.67 -17.34
N ASP A 450 -4.88 2.80 -16.42
CA ASP A 450 -4.60 4.04 -15.69
C ASP A 450 -4.04 5.15 -16.59
N LEU A 451 -3.27 4.79 -17.62
CA LEU A 451 -2.76 5.73 -18.62
C LEU A 451 -3.89 6.41 -19.41
N ILE A 452 -5.02 5.73 -19.63
CA ILE A 452 -6.17 6.30 -20.36
C ILE A 452 -6.66 7.59 -19.71
N THR A 453 -6.83 7.59 -18.39
CA THR A 453 -7.28 8.76 -17.64
C THR A 453 -6.31 9.94 -17.81
N ASP A 454 -5.01 9.66 -17.80
CA ASP A 454 -3.98 10.70 -17.90
C ASP A 454 -3.83 11.22 -19.34
N LEU A 455 -3.98 10.36 -20.35
CA LEU A 455 -4.03 10.73 -21.76
C LEU A 455 -5.27 11.57 -22.10
N ASN A 456 -6.45 11.21 -21.58
CA ASN A 456 -7.67 11.99 -21.72
C ASN A 456 -7.52 13.40 -21.12
N LYS A 457 -6.89 13.53 -19.94
CA LYS A 457 -6.56 14.84 -19.34
C LYS A 457 -5.62 15.67 -20.20
N GLN A 458 -4.77 15.03 -21.01
CA GLN A 458 -3.88 15.68 -21.97
C GLN A 458 -4.52 15.88 -23.35
N VAL A 459 -5.82 15.57 -23.52
CA VAL A 459 -6.55 15.66 -24.80
C VAL A 459 -5.88 14.81 -25.91
N ARG A 460 -5.40 13.61 -25.55
CA ARG A 460 -4.79 12.67 -26.49
C ARG A 460 -5.69 11.47 -26.74
N SER A 461 -5.96 11.19 -28.02
CA SER A 461 -6.70 9.99 -28.43
C SER A 461 -5.88 8.73 -28.18
N SER A 462 -6.56 7.69 -27.71
CA SER A 462 -5.93 6.40 -27.44
C SER A 462 -6.80 5.21 -27.81
N VAL A 463 -6.17 4.11 -28.21
CA VAL A 463 -6.85 2.87 -28.61
C VAL A 463 -6.31 1.72 -27.78
N GLY A 464 -7.18 1.00 -27.10
CA GLY A 464 -6.83 -0.18 -26.30
C GLY A 464 -7.04 -1.47 -27.08
N ILE A 465 -5.99 -2.26 -27.29
CA ILE A 465 -6.05 -3.57 -27.95
C ILE A 465 -5.56 -4.62 -26.94
N ALA A 466 -6.42 -5.59 -26.62
CA ALA A 466 -6.06 -6.71 -25.75
C ALA A 466 -6.53 -8.03 -26.37
N PHE A 467 -5.69 -9.07 -26.24
CA PHE A 467 -6.02 -10.43 -26.70
C PHE A 467 -6.41 -11.38 -25.56
N GLY A 468 -6.03 -11.05 -24.32
CA GLY A 468 -6.43 -11.80 -23.13
C GLY A 468 -7.84 -11.43 -22.63
N GLY A 469 -8.61 -12.42 -22.17
CA GLY A 469 -9.98 -12.20 -21.66
C GLY A 469 -10.10 -11.51 -20.30
N PHE A 470 -8.98 -11.10 -19.68
CA PHE A 470 -8.92 -10.49 -18.35
C PHE A 470 -8.31 -9.09 -18.35
N ASP A 471 -8.31 -8.42 -19.50
CA ASP A 471 -7.81 -7.04 -19.62
C ASP A 471 -8.59 -6.07 -18.71
N ARG A 472 -8.02 -4.88 -18.49
CA ARG A 472 -8.57 -3.86 -17.58
C ARG A 472 -9.08 -2.60 -18.28
N PHE A 473 -9.17 -2.59 -19.60
CA PHE A 473 -9.65 -1.43 -20.34
C PHE A 473 -11.13 -1.14 -20.06
N PRO A 474 -11.61 0.11 -20.12
CA PRO A 474 -13.03 0.39 -20.00
C PRO A 474 -13.78 -0.13 -21.25
N LEU A 475 -14.88 -0.87 -21.06
CA LEU A 475 -15.75 -1.35 -22.15
C LEU A 475 -16.82 -0.30 -22.51
N GLU A 476 -17.43 0.32 -21.50
CA GLU A 476 -18.42 1.38 -21.73
C GLU A 476 -17.76 2.61 -22.34
N ARG A 477 -18.38 3.19 -23.38
CA ARG A 477 -18.03 4.52 -23.87
C ARG A 477 -18.27 5.53 -22.76
N ILE A 478 -17.21 5.87 -22.04
CA ILE A 478 -17.20 6.98 -21.10
C ILE A 478 -17.54 8.24 -21.91
N LYS A 479 -18.62 8.92 -21.53
CA LYS A 479 -19.09 10.14 -22.20
C LYS A 479 -17.93 11.15 -22.25
N GLU A 480 -17.63 11.69 -23.44
CA GLU A 480 -16.52 12.64 -23.69
C GLU A 480 -15.09 12.06 -23.62
N SER A 481 -14.93 10.72 -23.56
CA SER A 481 -13.61 10.08 -23.57
C SER A 481 -13.00 10.03 -24.98
N LEU A 482 -11.69 10.26 -25.09
CA LEU A 482 -10.90 10.10 -26.32
C LEU A 482 -10.31 8.68 -26.46
N PHE A 483 -10.87 7.72 -25.73
CA PHE A 483 -10.43 6.33 -25.72
C PHE A 483 -11.39 5.41 -26.47
N GLU A 484 -10.83 4.51 -27.27
CA GLU A 484 -11.56 3.48 -27.99
C GLU A 484 -11.04 2.07 -27.65
N TYR A 485 -11.95 1.15 -27.32
CA TYR A 485 -11.60 -0.25 -27.06
C TYR A 485 -11.74 -1.09 -28.32
N GLN A 486 -10.66 -1.77 -28.68
CA GLN A 486 -10.51 -2.64 -29.85
C GLN A 486 -9.95 -4.00 -29.42
N GLY A 487 -10.31 -4.51 -28.23
CA GLY A 487 -9.83 -5.79 -27.68
C GLY A 487 -10.78 -6.97 -27.94
N THR A 488 -10.60 -8.07 -27.20
CA THR A 488 -11.39 -9.30 -27.34
C THR A 488 -12.47 -9.49 -26.27
N ARG A 489 -12.42 -8.75 -25.15
CA ARG A 489 -13.41 -8.83 -24.06
C ARG A 489 -14.72 -8.16 -24.49
N ARG A 490 -15.84 -8.77 -24.07
CA ARG A 490 -17.20 -8.30 -24.37
C ARG A 490 -18.07 -8.37 -23.12
N GLU A 491 -19.19 -7.64 -23.10
CA GLU A 491 -20.19 -7.76 -22.04
C GLU A 491 -20.88 -9.13 -22.06
N VAL A 492 -21.39 -9.56 -20.89
CA VAL A 492 -21.91 -10.92 -20.66
C VAL A 492 -23.17 -11.23 -21.49
N ASP A 493 -23.85 -10.20 -22.03
CA ASP A 493 -25.09 -10.31 -22.78
C ASP A 493 -24.99 -9.94 -24.28
N ASP A 494 -23.80 -9.57 -24.80
CA ASP A 494 -23.67 -9.14 -26.20
C ASP A 494 -23.43 -10.30 -27.18
N LEU A 495 -24.27 -10.29 -28.22
CA LEU A 495 -24.49 -11.32 -29.22
C LEU A 495 -23.27 -11.65 -30.11
N HIS A 496 -23.04 -12.95 -30.29
CA HIS A 496 -22.41 -13.65 -31.41
C HIS A 496 -20.97 -13.28 -31.92
N PRO A 497 -20.12 -14.29 -32.25
CA PRO A 497 -18.87 -14.13 -33.00
C PRO A 497 -18.95 -13.33 -34.32
N LEU A 498 -20.15 -13.11 -34.85
CA LEU A 498 -20.43 -12.41 -36.10
C LEU A 498 -20.13 -10.92 -36.05
N GLU A 499 -20.46 -10.23 -34.94
CA GLU A 499 -20.24 -8.78 -34.81
C GLU A 499 -18.74 -8.40 -34.85
N PHE A 500 -17.89 -9.25 -34.28
CA PHE A 500 -16.43 -9.07 -34.40
C PHE A 500 -15.93 -9.25 -35.83
N LEU A 501 -16.49 -10.20 -36.58
CA LEU A 501 -16.10 -10.40 -37.97
C LEU A 501 -16.59 -9.26 -38.85
N HIS A 502 -17.77 -8.71 -38.54
CA HIS A 502 -18.31 -7.52 -39.18
C HIS A 502 -17.40 -6.31 -38.95
N THR A 503 -17.16 -5.93 -37.68
CA THR A 503 -16.29 -4.80 -37.32
C THR A 503 -14.87 -4.93 -37.88
N LEU A 504 -14.32 -6.15 -37.89
CA LEU A 504 -13.03 -6.41 -38.51
C LEU A 504 -13.05 -6.26 -40.04
N SER A 505 -14.15 -6.65 -40.69
CA SER A 505 -14.34 -6.49 -42.14
C SER A 505 -14.51 -5.01 -42.53
N GLU A 506 -15.23 -4.23 -41.73
CA GLU A 506 -15.36 -2.78 -41.90
C GLU A 506 -14.00 -2.09 -41.78
N ALA A 507 -13.23 -2.40 -40.73
CA ALA A 507 -11.89 -1.86 -40.54
C ALA A 507 -10.94 -2.24 -41.69
N LEU A 508 -11.00 -3.50 -42.16
CA LEU A 508 -10.21 -3.93 -43.32
C LEU A 508 -10.63 -3.18 -44.59
N HIS A 509 -11.93 -2.98 -44.81
CA HIS A 509 -12.42 -2.21 -45.94
C HIS A 509 -11.97 -0.75 -45.90
N GLU A 510 -11.98 -0.12 -44.72
CA GLU A 510 -11.50 1.25 -44.50
C GLU A 510 -10.04 1.41 -44.87
N ILE A 511 -9.18 0.45 -44.50
CA ILE A 511 -7.76 0.43 -44.94
C ILE A 511 -7.68 0.50 -46.47
N TYR A 512 -8.52 -0.27 -47.17
CA TYR A 512 -8.55 -0.32 -48.63
C TYR A 512 -9.18 0.90 -49.31
N GLN A 513 -9.67 1.89 -48.55
CA GLN A 513 -10.09 3.19 -49.08
C GLN A 513 -8.94 4.22 -49.12
N ASP A 514 -7.78 3.93 -48.51
CA ASP A 514 -6.65 4.85 -48.43
C ASP A 514 -5.35 4.18 -48.94
N ALA A 515 -4.79 4.70 -50.03
CA ALA A 515 -3.57 4.17 -50.65
C ALA A 515 -2.39 4.07 -49.68
N SER A 516 -2.22 5.05 -48.80
CA SER A 516 -1.10 5.08 -47.83
C SER A 516 -1.25 4.00 -46.76
N ARG A 517 -2.48 3.77 -46.28
CA ARG A 517 -2.79 2.69 -45.34
C ARG A 517 -2.61 1.32 -45.99
N ILE A 518 -2.97 1.16 -47.26
CA ILE A 518 -2.74 -0.08 -48.03
C ILE A 518 -1.24 -0.38 -48.14
N GLU A 519 -0.43 0.63 -48.47
CA GLU A 519 1.02 0.48 -48.61
C GLU A 519 1.63 -0.01 -47.29
N VAL A 520 1.40 0.71 -46.19
CA VAL A 520 1.90 0.33 -44.86
C VAL A 520 1.39 -1.06 -44.45
N PHE A 521 0.10 -1.34 -44.62
CA PHE A 521 -0.49 -2.62 -44.25
C PHE A 521 0.16 -3.81 -44.97
N ASN A 522 0.40 -3.68 -46.29
CA ASN A 522 1.07 -4.73 -47.06
C ASN A 522 2.55 -4.87 -46.71
N GLU A 523 3.26 -3.76 -46.48
CA GLU A 523 4.67 -3.82 -46.06
C GLU A 523 4.86 -4.57 -44.73
N GLU A 524 3.97 -4.35 -43.76
CA GLU A 524 4.05 -5.05 -42.47
C GLU A 524 3.67 -6.53 -42.57
N LEU A 525 2.72 -6.88 -43.45
CA LEU A 525 2.41 -8.29 -43.75
C LEU A 525 3.60 -8.98 -44.44
N ASP A 526 4.28 -8.28 -45.34
CA ASP A 526 5.49 -8.72 -46.01
C ASP A 526 6.64 -9.00 -45.03
N LEU A 527 6.83 -8.11 -44.04
CA LEU A 527 7.79 -8.30 -42.95
C LEU A 527 7.54 -9.60 -42.17
N LEU A 528 6.27 -9.92 -41.92
CA LEU A 528 5.85 -11.11 -41.19
C LEU A 528 5.82 -12.38 -42.05
N LYS A 529 6.10 -12.28 -43.35
CA LYS A 529 5.94 -13.35 -44.35
C LYS A 529 4.51 -13.91 -44.39
N PHE A 530 3.53 -13.04 -44.15
CA PHE A 530 2.10 -13.36 -44.14
C PHE A 530 1.35 -12.70 -45.31
N ASN A 531 2.00 -12.67 -46.48
CA ASN A 531 1.52 -11.96 -47.66
C ASN A 531 0.44 -12.79 -48.36
N GLY A 532 -0.60 -12.11 -48.84
CA GLY A 532 -1.66 -12.73 -49.61
C GLY A 532 -2.53 -11.68 -50.29
N ILE A 533 -3.40 -12.16 -51.17
CA ILE A 533 -4.48 -11.33 -51.71
C ILE A 533 -5.61 -11.36 -50.68
N HIS A 534 -6.04 -10.20 -50.22
CA HIS A 534 -7.13 -10.07 -49.25
C HIS A 534 -8.49 -10.06 -49.95
N TYR A 535 -9.45 -10.67 -49.29
CA TYR A 535 -10.84 -10.76 -49.72
C TYR A 535 -11.76 -10.41 -48.55
N LEU A 536 -12.99 -10.02 -48.86
CA LEU A 536 -14.13 -10.15 -47.96
C LEU A 536 -14.95 -11.35 -48.43
N ALA A 537 -14.90 -12.43 -47.65
CA ALA A 537 -15.56 -13.70 -47.97
C ALA A 537 -16.87 -13.80 -47.19
N PRO A 538 -17.94 -14.38 -47.77
CA PRO A 538 -19.19 -14.56 -47.04
C PRO A 538 -19.01 -15.49 -45.83
N ILE A 539 -19.55 -15.09 -44.69
CA ILE A 539 -19.56 -15.88 -43.46
C ILE A 539 -20.40 -17.13 -43.71
N ASN A 540 -19.86 -18.29 -43.29
CA ASN A 540 -20.60 -19.54 -43.40
C ASN A 540 -21.80 -19.55 -42.44
N ASP A 541 -23.00 -19.67 -43.01
CA ASP A 541 -24.24 -19.88 -42.26
C ASP A 541 -24.41 -21.40 -41.99
N PRO A 542 -24.51 -21.84 -40.72
CA PRO A 542 -24.77 -23.25 -40.39
C PRO A 542 -26.09 -23.77 -40.96
N ASP A 543 -27.10 -22.91 -41.08
CA ASP A 543 -28.43 -23.26 -41.59
C ASP A 543 -28.48 -23.25 -43.12
N ASN A 544 -27.49 -22.61 -43.78
CA ASN A 544 -27.34 -22.56 -45.23
C ASN A 544 -25.86 -22.65 -45.65
N PRO A 545 -25.24 -23.85 -45.57
CA PRO A 545 -23.83 -24.02 -45.89
C PRO A 545 -23.57 -23.78 -47.37
N ILE A 546 -22.69 -22.82 -47.67
CA ILE A 546 -22.20 -22.54 -49.02
C ILE A 546 -20.99 -23.43 -49.33
N ASP A 547 -20.92 -23.96 -50.56
CA ASP A 547 -19.72 -24.69 -51.00
C ASP A 547 -18.54 -23.74 -51.28
N ASP A 548 -17.33 -24.29 -51.44
CA ASP A 548 -16.12 -23.48 -51.64
C ASP A 548 -16.17 -22.68 -52.96
N TRP A 549 -16.91 -23.14 -53.97
CA TRP A 549 -17.07 -22.47 -55.26
C TRP A 549 -18.04 -21.28 -55.17
N GLU A 550 -19.19 -21.48 -54.53
CA GLU A 550 -20.17 -20.43 -54.24
C GLU A 550 -19.54 -19.34 -53.37
N ARG A 551 -18.77 -19.74 -52.36
CA ARG A 551 -18.00 -18.81 -51.53
C ARG A 551 -17.00 -18.01 -52.36
N TRP A 552 -16.27 -18.67 -53.26
CA TRP A 552 -15.31 -18.00 -54.13
C TRP A 552 -16.00 -16.97 -55.04
N MET A 553 -17.14 -17.31 -55.65
CA MET A 553 -17.91 -16.41 -56.50
C MET A 553 -18.48 -15.20 -55.74
N ALA A 554 -18.84 -15.38 -54.47
CA ALA A 554 -19.43 -14.35 -53.62
C ALA A 554 -18.40 -13.54 -52.81
N SER A 555 -17.11 -13.86 -52.92
CA SER A 555 -16.03 -13.13 -52.23
C SER A 555 -15.60 -11.90 -53.00
N PHE A 556 -15.44 -10.76 -52.31
CA PHE A 556 -14.92 -9.53 -52.91
C PHE A 556 -13.42 -9.46 -52.75
N LYS A 557 -12.69 -9.48 -53.87
CA LYS A 557 -11.25 -9.20 -53.87
C LYS A 557 -11.02 -7.74 -53.48
N LEU A 558 -10.14 -7.50 -52.51
CA LEU A 558 -9.81 -6.16 -52.07
C LEU A 558 -8.69 -5.54 -52.94
N PHE A 559 -8.94 -4.30 -53.35
CA PHE A 559 -8.02 -3.41 -54.06
C PHE A 559 -8.39 -1.96 -53.72
N GLU A 560 -7.51 -1.02 -54.04
CA GLU A 560 -7.71 0.40 -53.70
C GLU A 560 -9.05 0.94 -54.23
N GLY A 561 -9.86 1.51 -53.34
CA GLY A 561 -11.15 2.13 -53.65
C GLY A 561 -12.27 1.13 -53.99
N VAL A 562 -12.08 -0.17 -53.71
CA VAL A 562 -13.11 -1.19 -53.93
C VAL A 562 -14.41 -0.79 -53.24
N GLN A 563 -15.53 -0.93 -53.95
CA GLN A 563 -16.86 -0.69 -53.40
C GLN A 563 -17.50 -2.03 -53.07
N VAL A 564 -17.86 -2.21 -51.80
CA VAL A 564 -18.50 -3.41 -51.28
C VAL A 564 -19.85 -2.98 -50.70
N PRO A 565 -20.96 -3.68 -50.99
CA PRO A 565 -22.25 -3.38 -50.38
C PRO A 565 -22.21 -3.76 -48.89
N MET A 566 -21.64 -2.86 -48.09
CA MET A 566 -21.60 -2.95 -46.64
C MET A 566 -23.00 -2.62 -46.09
N GLY A 567 -23.62 -3.56 -45.39
CA GLY A 567 -24.99 -3.40 -44.91
C GLY A 567 -25.65 -4.63 -44.30
N ASP A 568 -24.95 -5.77 -44.22
CA ASP A 568 -25.36 -6.95 -43.45
C ASP A 568 -24.10 -7.63 -42.90
N ASP A 569 -24.19 -8.26 -41.72
CA ASP A 569 -23.15 -9.03 -40.99
C ASP A 569 -22.67 -10.30 -41.73
N ARG A 570 -22.56 -10.25 -43.06
CA ARG A 570 -22.42 -11.39 -43.95
C ARG A 570 -21.00 -11.66 -44.40
N PHE A 571 -20.02 -10.82 -44.10
CA PHE A 571 -18.65 -11.00 -44.57
C PHE A 571 -17.64 -11.11 -43.43
N GLU A 572 -16.60 -11.91 -43.67
CA GLU A 572 -15.39 -12.00 -42.86
C GLU A 572 -14.15 -11.73 -43.73
N PRO A 573 -13.02 -11.30 -43.15
CA PRO A 573 -11.76 -11.23 -43.88
C PRO A 573 -11.37 -12.59 -44.44
N GLY A 574 -10.73 -12.61 -45.60
CA GLY A 574 -10.20 -13.81 -46.24
C GLY A 574 -8.83 -13.55 -46.84
N VAL A 575 -7.98 -14.57 -46.84
CA VAL A 575 -6.61 -14.50 -47.38
C VAL A 575 -6.41 -15.60 -48.41
N GLN A 576 -5.96 -15.23 -49.61
CA GLN A 576 -5.46 -16.15 -50.62
C GLN A 576 -3.93 -16.10 -50.63
N ARG A 577 -3.28 -17.23 -50.34
CA ARG A 577 -1.82 -17.32 -50.30
C ARG A 577 -1.27 -17.48 -51.72
N SER A 578 -0.06 -17.01 -51.97
CA SER A 578 0.58 -17.14 -53.29
C SER A 578 0.75 -18.60 -53.75
N THR A 579 0.83 -19.54 -52.81
CA THR A 579 1.03 -20.97 -53.05
C THR A 579 -0.27 -21.76 -53.24
N ASP A 580 -1.43 -21.18 -52.92
CA ASP A 580 -2.72 -21.88 -52.91
C ASP A 580 -3.81 -21.00 -53.56
N PRO A 581 -4.47 -21.48 -54.64
CA PRO A 581 -5.53 -20.72 -55.28
C PRO A 581 -6.78 -20.55 -54.40
N SER A 582 -6.93 -21.28 -53.29
CA SER A 582 -8.09 -21.20 -52.40
C SER A 582 -8.05 -19.96 -51.49
N ILE A 583 -9.23 -19.40 -51.23
CA ILE A 583 -9.44 -18.32 -50.26
C ILE A 583 -9.66 -18.96 -48.89
N VAL A 584 -8.81 -18.64 -47.92
CA VAL A 584 -8.95 -19.08 -46.53
C VAL A 584 -9.66 -17.98 -45.73
N PRO A 585 -10.90 -18.21 -45.24
CA PRO A 585 -11.59 -17.25 -44.38
C PRO A 585 -10.89 -17.09 -43.03
N PHE A 586 -11.08 -15.94 -42.40
CA PHE A 586 -10.46 -15.56 -41.12
C PHE A 586 -10.62 -16.64 -40.06
N ARG A 587 -11.83 -17.17 -39.88
CA ARG A 587 -12.12 -18.21 -38.87
C ARG A 587 -11.38 -19.53 -39.10
N LYS A 588 -10.92 -19.80 -40.32
CA LYS A 588 -10.14 -21.01 -40.68
C LYS A 588 -8.63 -20.80 -40.56
N LEU A 589 -8.17 -19.58 -40.32
CA LEU A 589 -6.75 -19.30 -40.04
C LEU A 589 -6.35 -19.90 -38.68
N SER A 590 -5.06 -20.16 -38.48
CA SER A 590 -4.54 -20.51 -37.15
C SER A 590 -4.73 -19.36 -36.16
N SER A 591 -4.79 -19.64 -34.85
CA SER A 591 -5.01 -18.59 -33.83
C SER A 591 -3.96 -17.48 -33.89
N GLY A 592 -2.70 -17.80 -34.15
CA GLY A 592 -1.65 -16.81 -34.33
C GLY A 592 -1.83 -15.94 -35.59
N GLU A 593 -2.29 -16.53 -36.70
CA GLU A 593 -2.59 -15.79 -37.94
C GLU A 593 -3.78 -14.86 -37.75
N GLN A 594 -4.85 -15.33 -37.09
CA GLN A 594 -6.01 -14.52 -36.71
C GLN A 594 -5.58 -13.32 -35.86
N GLN A 595 -4.71 -13.56 -34.88
CA GLN A 595 -4.23 -12.52 -33.98
C GLN A 595 -3.40 -11.47 -34.69
N ILE A 596 -2.43 -11.86 -35.53
CA ILE A 596 -1.62 -10.90 -36.28
C ILE A 596 -2.46 -10.10 -37.27
N LEU A 597 -3.32 -10.78 -38.02
CA LEU A 597 -4.14 -10.11 -39.01
C LEU A 597 -5.10 -9.12 -38.33
N SER A 598 -5.74 -9.52 -37.24
CA SER A 598 -6.61 -8.63 -36.47
C SER A 598 -5.87 -7.47 -35.82
N LEU A 599 -4.66 -7.70 -35.28
CA LEU A 599 -3.80 -6.64 -34.73
C LEU A 599 -3.48 -5.58 -35.78
N LEU A 600 -3.01 -6.01 -36.96
CA LEU A 600 -2.64 -5.10 -38.04
C LEU A 600 -3.84 -4.33 -38.60
N ILE A 601 -4.98 -5.01 -38.80
CA ILE A 601 -6.21 -4.36 -39.27
C ILE A 601 -6.64 -3.28 -38.27
N ARG A 602 -6.69 -3.61 -36.98
CA ARG A 602 -7.11 -2.67 -35.92
C ARG A 602 -6.17 -1.47 -35.82
N ILE A 603 -4.87 -1.68 -35.90
CA ILE A 603 -3.90 -0.57 -35.88
C ILE A 603 -4.06 0.30 -37.12
N CYS A 604 -4.01 -0.27 -38.32
CA CYS A 604 -4.00 0.51 -39.56
C CYS A 604 -5.32 1.26 -39.82
N ALA A 605 -6.45 0.70 -39.40
CA ALA A 605 -7.75 1.39 -39.52
C ALA A 605 -7.86 2.58 -38.55
N ASN A 606 -7.36 2.44 -37.33
CA ASN A 606 -7.49 3.48 -36.30
C ASN A 606 -6.33 4.48 -36.29
N ALA A 607 -5.21 4.18 -36.93
CA ALA A 607 -4.00 4.99 -36.84
C ALA A 607 -4.21 6.42 -37.37
N ALA A 608 -3.76 7.38 -36.56
CA ALA A 608 -3.77 8.81 -36.83
C ALA A 608 -2.62 9.50 -36.08
N ASP A 609 -2.23 10.69 -36.54
CA ASP A 609 -1.17 11.51 -35.92
C ASP A 609 -1.45 11.76 -34.43
N GLY A 610 -0.44 11.54 -33.59
CA GLY A 610 -0.47 11.78 -32.16
C GLY A 610 -1.25 10.74 -31.34
N MET A 611 -1.86 9.74 -31.98
CA MET A 611 -2.61 8.66 -31.32
C MET A 611 -1.70 7.75 -30.48
N VAL A 612 -2.22 7.27 -29.35
CA VAL A 612 -1.50 6.32 -28.48
C VAL A 612 -2.21 4.96 -28.45
N PHE A 613 -1.54 3.92 -28.96
CA PHE A 613 -2.00 2.55 -28.87
C PHE A 613 -1.54 1.91 -27.55
N LEU A 614 -2.49 1.41 -26.76
CA LEU A 614 -2.26 0.66 -25.54
C LEU A 614 -2.50 -0.82 -25.83
N ILE A 615 -1.45 -1.63 -25.88
CA ILE A 615 -1.52 -3.03 -26.30
C ILE A 615 -1.23 -3.95 -25.12
N ASP A 616 -2.16 -4.83 -24.77
CA ASP A 616 -2.01 -5.81 -23.70
C ASP A 616 -1.87 -7.23 -24.26
N GLU A 617 -0.74 -7.87 -23.92
CA GLU A 617 -0.36 -9.23 -24.28
C GLU A 617 -0.46 -9.56 -25.79
N PRO A 618 0.26 -8.81 -26.66
CA PRO A 618 0.25 -9.08 -28.10
C PRO A 618 0.89 -10.42 -28.49
N GLU A 619 1.66 -11.06 -27.59
CA GLU A 619 2.33 -12.33 -27.85
C GLU A 619 1.45 -13.57 -27.71
N ILE A 620 0.24 -13.44 -27.14
CA ILE A 620 -0.65 -14.59 -26.90
C ILE A 620 -0.82 -15.37 -28.22
N SER A 621 -0.77 -16.70 -28.20
CA SER A 621 -0.93 -17.55 -29.40
C SER A 621 0.09 -17.33 -30.55
N LEU A 622 1.06 -16.41 -30.44
CA LEU A 622 2.06 -16.17 -31.47
C LEU A 622 3.26 -17.10 -31.31
N HIS A 623 3.77 -17.60 -32.43
CA HIS A 623 5.03 -18.33 -32.44
C HIS A 623 6.23 -17.38 -32.27
N VAL A 624 7.35 -17.92 -31.78
CA VAL A 624 8.56 -17.14 -31.40
C VAL A 624 9.06 -16.22 -32.50
N GLN A 625 9.07 -16.67 -33.77
CA GLN A 625 9.56 -15.86 -34.88
C GLN A 625 8.73 -14.57 -35.06
N TRP A 626 7.41 -14.61 -34.93
CA TRP A 626 6.58 -13.40 -34.97
C TRP A 626 6.74 -12.53 -33.73
N GLN A 627 6.87 -13.14 -32.54
CA GLN A 627 7.18 -12.38 -31.32
C GLN A 627 8.48 -11.56 -31.46
N GLN A 628 9.49 -12.10 -32.16
CA GLN A 628 10.74 -11.38 -32.45
C GLN A 628 10.54 -10.19 -33.40
N GLN A 629 9.58 -10.27 -34.33
CA GLN A 629 9.32 -9.20 -35.30
C GLN A 629 8.42 -8.08 -34.75
N LEU A 630 7.55 -8.39 -33.78
CA LEU A 630 6.58 -7.42 -33.23
C LEU A 630 7.19 -6.08 -32.82
N PRO A 631 8.33 -6.00 -32.09
CA PRO A 631 8.89 -4.70 -31.73
C PRO A 631 9.27 -3.85 -32.93
N HIS A 632 9.86 -4.47 -33.96
CA HIS A 632 10.23 -3.77 -35.18
C HIS A 632 9.00 -3.30 -35.97
N LEU A 633 7.98 -4.15 -36.06
CA LEU A 633 6.68 -3.83 -36.66
C LEU A 633 6.04 -2.62 -35.98
N PHE A 634 5.99 -2.58 -34.64
CA PHE A 634 5.46 -1.42 -33.92
C PHE A 634 6.27 -0.16 -34.19
N SER A 635 7.60 -0.25 -34.23
CA SER A 635 8.43 0.92 -34.56
C SER A 635 8.19 1.44 -35.98
N ARG A 636 7.98 0.55 -36.96
CA ARG A 636 7.66 0.95 -38.34
C ARG A 636 6.30 1.64 -38.40
N LEU A 637 5.26 1.01 -37.82
CA LEU A 637 3.93 1.59 -37.73
C LEU A 637 3.92 2.96 -37.01
N ALA A 638 4.68 3.09 -35.93
CA ALA A 638 4.81 4.33 -35.18
C ALA A 638 5.33 5.47 -36.05
N ASN A 639 6.37 5.19 -36.85
CA ASN A 639 6.95 6.18 -37.75
C ASN A 639 6.06 6.47 -38.97
N SER A 640 5.41 5.45 -39.55
CA SER A 640 4.57 5.61 -40.73
C SER A 640 3.29 6.40 -40.45
N PHE A 641 2.72 6.28 -39.25
CA PHE A 641 1.46 6.93 -38.87
C PHE A 641 1.62 8.07 -37.86
N GLU A 642 2.85 8.43 -37.48
CA GLU A 642 3.15 9.43 -36.45
C GLU A 642 2.43 9.16 -35.11
N CYS A 643 2.35 7.88 -34.73
CA CYS A 643 1.65 7.43 -33.53
C CYS A 643 2.61 6.80 -32.51
N SER A 644 2.13 6.54 -31.29
CA SER A 644 2.92 5.96 -30.21
C SER A 644 2.32 4.66 -29.70
N PHE A 645 3.16 3.76 -29.18
CA PHE A 645 2.75 2.45 -28.65
C PHE A 645 3.17 2.31 -27.19
N VAL A 646 2.29 1.77 -26.37
CA VAL A 646 2.57 1.32 -25.00
C VAL A 646 2.11 -0.13 -24.89
N VAL A 647 3.07 -1.04 -24.77
CA VAL A 647 2.87 -2.48 -24.85
C VAL A 647 3.14 -3.12 -23.51
N ALA A 648 2.14 -3.76 -22.90
CA ALA A 648 2.31 -4.65 -21.76
C ALA A 648 2.53 -6.08 -22.26
N THR A 649 3.58 -6.74 -21.78
CA THR A 649 3.96 -8.08 -22.22
C THR A 649 4.52 -8.91 -21.07
N HIS A 650 4.36 -10.23 -21.17
CA HIS A 650 5.05 -11.23 -20.38
C HIS A 650 6.25 -11.83 -21.12
N SER A 651 6.38 -11.59 -22.42
CA SER A 651 7.41 -12.18 -23.26
C SER A 651 8.74 -11.41 -23.20
N PRO A 652 9.82 -12.03 -22.65
CA PRO A 652 11.16 -11.44 -22.72
C PRO A 652 11.67 -11.31 -24.17
N ILE A 653 11.13 -12.10 -25.10
CA ILE A 653 11.50 -12.07 -26.52
C ILE A 653 11.18 -10.70 -27.12
N LEU A 654 10.03 -10.10 -26.79
CA LEU A 654 9.66 -8.77 -27.26
C LEU A 654 10.67 -7.72 -26.76
N VAL A 655 10.99 -7.76 -25.47
CA VAL A 655 11.93 -6.80 -24.86
C VAL A 655 13.35 -6.95 -25.41
N ALA A 656 13.82 -8.18 -25.68
CA ALA A 656 15.15 -8.43 -26.27
C ALA A 656 15.27 -7.92 -27.73
N ASN A 657 14.15 -7.85 -28.45
CA ASN A 657 14.10 -7.39 -29.83
C ASN A 657 13.68 -5.92 -29.98
N ALA A 658 13.29 -5.25 -28.90
CA ALA A 658 12.99 -3.81 -28.86
C ALA A 658 14.28 -2.96 -28.87
N ARG A 659 14.96 -2.95 -30.01
CA ARG A 659 16.29 -2.33 -30.22
C ARG A 659 16.28 -0.99 -30.95
N ASP A 660 15.14 -0.61 -31.53
CA ASP A 660 15.00 0.64 -32.26
C ASP A 660 15.20 1.86 -31.35
N ALA A 661 15.64 2.99 -31.92
CA ALA A 661 15.99 4.18 -31.15
C ALA A 661 14.81 4.79 -30.38
N ILE A 662 13.59 4.58 -30.88
CA ILE A 662 12.34 5.04 -30.26
C ILE A 662 11.81 4.09 -29.17
N SER A 663 12.52 2.98 -28.91
CA SER A 663 12.08 1.92 -28.01
C SER A 663 12.58 2.08 -26.57
N HIS A 664 11.64 2.20 -25.65
CA HIS A 664 11.86 2.31 -24.21
C HIS A 664 11.29 1.07 -23.51
N CYS A 665 12.08 0.39 -22.68
CA CYS A 665 11.61 -0.80 -21.96
C CYS A 665 11.69 -0.61 -20.46
N PHE A 666 10.71 -1.15 -19.75
CA PHE A 666 10.57 -1.07 -18.30
C PHE A 666 10.23 -2.43 -17.70
N VAL A 667 10.77 -2.74 -16.52
CA VAL A 667 10.28 -3.84 -15.67
C VAL A 667 9.30 -3.27 -14.65
N ALA A 668 8.12 -3.87 -14.58
CA ALA A 668 7.14 -3.69 -13.52
C ALA A 668 7.38 -4.73 -12.41
N GLU A 669 7.92 -4.29 -11.27
CA GLU A 669 8.15 -5.12 -10.09
C GLU A 669 7.78 -4.34 -8.82
N GLU A 670 7.10 -4.99 -7.88
CA GLU A 670 6.74 -4.41 -6.57
C GLU A 670 6.16 -2.99 -6.69
N MET A 671 5.24 -2.77 -7.65
CA MET A 671 4.58 -1.47 -7.86
C MET A 671 5.51 -0.34 -8.35
N THR A 672 6.69 -0.69 -8.88
CA THR A 672 7.65 0.25 -9.46
C THR A 672 7.91 -0.07 -10.93
N LEU A 673 8.14 0.98 -11.72
CA LEU A 673 8.68 0.86 -13.08
C LEU A 673 10.16 1.21 -13.06
N THR A 674 11.00 0.23 -13.38
CA THR A 674 12.45 0.41 -13.54
C THR A 674 12.82 0.35 -15.01
N ALA A 675 13.54 1.34 -15.51
CA ALA A 675 13.96 1.36 -16.90
C ALA A 675 15.00 0.26 -17.15
N ILE A 676 14.84 -0.51 -18.23
CA ILE A 676 15.82 -1.47 -18.73
C ILE A 676 16.67 -0.74 -19.76
N PRO A 677 17.95 -0.42 -19.49
CA PRO A 677 18.83 0.20 -20.47
C PRO A 677 19.03 -0.69 -21.70
N SER A 678 19.24 -0.09 -22.87
CA SER A 678 19.43 -0.84 -24.14
C SER A 678 20.53 -1.91 -24.07
N HIS A 679 21.63 -1.65 -23.35
CA HIS A 679 22.71 -2.63 -23.18
C HIS A 679 22.33 -3.87 -22.35
N GLN A 680 21.24 -3.83 -21.59
CA GLN A 680 20.72 -4.99 -20.82
C GLN A 680 19.69 -5.80 -21.60
N ARG A 681 19.26 -5.32 -22.78
CA ARG A 681 18.25 -5.99 -23.63
C ARG A 681 18.88 -6.90 -24.69
N HIS A 682 20.12 -7.35 -24.47
CA HIS A 682 20.89 -8.03 -25.53
C HIS A 682 20.53 -9.51 -25.70
N SER A 683 19.99 -10.16 -24.67
CA SER A 683 19.49 -11.54 -24.71
C SER A 683 18.21 -11.70 -23.88
N VAL A 684 17.48 -12.79 -24.11
CA VAL A 684 16.31 -13.18 -23.30
C VAL A 684 16.76 -13.53 -21.88
N GLU A 685 17.92 -14.17 -21.77
CA GLU A 685 18.54 -14.63 -20.54
C GLU A 685 18.92 -13.46 -19.62
N SER A 686 19.45 -12.35 -20.17
CA SER A 686 19.71 -11.14 -19.38
C SER A 686 18.44 -10.56 -18.77
N ILE A 687 17.34 -10.54 -19.53
CA ILE A 687 16.05 -9.99 -19.09
C ILE A 687 15.41 -10.89 -18.04
N LEU A 688 15.51 -12.22 -18.20
CA LEU A 688 15.06 -13.17 -17.20
C LEU A 688 15.86 -13.02 -15.89
N LEU A 689 17.18 -12.88 -15.99
CA LEU A 689 18.04 -12.78 -14.81
C LEU A 689 17.87 -11.44 -14.06
N ASP A 690 17.84 -10.32 -14.78
CA ASP A 690 17.71 -8.98 -14.16
C ASP A 690 16.26 -8.60 -13.82
N GLY A 691 15.34 -8.84 -14.75
CA GLY A 691 13.96 -8.38 -14.65
C GLY A 691 13.05 -9.32 -13.88
N PHE A 692 13.27 -10.64 -14.02
CA PHE A 692 12.43 -11.65 -13.36
C PHE A 692 13.14 -12.38 -12.23
N LYS A 693 14.40 -12.02 -11.95
CA LYS A 693 15.26 -12.73 -10.98
C LYS A 693 15.21 -14.24 -11.19
N THR A 694 15.16 -14.67 -12.46
CA THR A 694 14.97 -16.06 -12.88
C THR A 694 16.15 -16.50 -13.73
N CYS A 695 16.80 -17.60 -13.35
CA CYS A 695 17.82 -18.23 -14.18
C CYS A 695 17.25 -19.47 -14.85
N THR A 696 17.38 -19.56 -16.17
CA THR A 696 17.10 -20.79 -16.92
C THR A 696 18.24 -21.80 -16.75
N PRO A 697 17.97 -23.11 -16.83
CA PRO A 697 19.02 -24.12 -16.95
C PRO A 697 19.87 -23.87 -18.21
N ASP A 698 21.15 -24.26 -18.16
CA ASP A 698 22.12 -24.10 -19.26
C ASP A 698 22.30 -22.66 -19.78
N ASN A 699 22.26 -21.67 -18.88
CA ASN A 699 22.38 -20.24 -19.22
C ASN A 699 23.84 -19.75 -19.29
N ASN A 700 24.25 -19.15 -20.43
CA ASN A 700 25.58 -18.54 -20.58
C ASN A 700 25.71 -17.12 -20.00
N GLU A 701 24.61 -16.47 -19.62
CA GLU A 701 24.61 -15.12 -19.05
C GLU A 701 25.48 -15.01 -17.79
N ILE A 702 25.51 -16.05 -16.96
CA ILE A 702 26.35 -16.09 -15.74
C ILE A 702 27.82 -16.06 -16.12
N ASN A 703 28.22 -16.86 -17.14
CA ASN A 703 29.58 -16.87 -17.68
C ASN A 703 29.98 -15.49 -18.18
N GLU A 704 29.15 -14.90 -19.02
CA GLU A 704 29.42 -13.59 -19.64
C GLU A 704 29.50 -12.49 -18.59
N ARG A 705 28.60 -12.45 -17.60
CA ARG A 705 28.66 -11.45 -16.53
C ARG A 705 29.87 -11.60 -15.64
N CYS A 706 30.24 -12.82 -15.27
CA CYS A 706 31.47 -13.06 -14.51
C CYS A 706 32.68 -12.52 -15.29
N ALA A 707 32.77 -12.81 -16.58
CA ALA A 707 33.83 -12.29 -17.45
C ALA A 707 33.82 -10.75 -17.54
N VAL A 708 32.65 -10.12 -17.71
CA VAL A 708 32.50 -8.66 -17.76
C VAL A 708 32.91 -8.00 -16.44
N LEU A 709 32.51 -8.55 -15.30
CA LEU A 709 32.84 -8.02 -13.97
C LEU A 709 34.34 -8.12 -13.68
N VAL A 710 34.97 -9.25 -14.04
CA VAL A 710 36.43 -9.42 -13.95
C VAL A 710 37.16 -8.46 -14.90
N SER A 711 36.70 -8.33 -16.15
CA SER A 711 37.27 -7.39 -17.12
C SER A 711 37.17 -5.94 -16.66
N ARG A 712 36.04 -5.53 -16.07
CA ARG A 712 35.88 -4.22 -15.41
C ARG A 712 36.86 -4.05 -14.26
N ALA A 713 37.03 -5.06 -13.40
CA ALA A 713 38.02 -5.03 -12.33
C ALA A 713 39.44 -4.82 -12.88
N ILE A 714 39.83 -5.54 -13.93
CA ILE A 714 41.13 -5.38 -14.61
C ILE A 714 41.30 -3.94 -15.08
N ARG A 715 40.31 -3.37 -15.78
CA ARG A 715 40.36 -1.98 -16.25
C ARG A 715 40.55 -0.98 -15.11
N VAL A 716 39.79 -1.12 -14.03
CA VAL A 716 39.86 -0.24 -12.85
C VAL A 716 41.21 -0.35 -12.16
N THR A 717 41.73 -1.57 -12.00
CA THR A 717 43.02 -1.80 -11.33
C THR A 717 44.24 -1.38 -12.16
N ASN A 718 44.09 -1.25 -13.48
CA ASN A 718 45.14 -0.81 -14.40
C ASN A 718 45.06 0.68 -14.75
N GLN A 719 44.03 1.42 -14.28
CA GLN A 719 43.94 2.86 -14.52
C GLN A 719 45.05 3.61 -13.75
N PRO A 720 45.78 4.54 -14.40
CA PRO A 720 46.79 5.34 -13.73
C PRO A 720 46.12 6.33 -12.76
N GLY A 721 46.45 6.25 -11.47
CA GLY A 721 45.92 7.13 -10.43
C GLY A 721 45.58 6.42 -9.12
N ARG A 722 44.82 7.10 -8.25
CA ARG A 722 44.36 6.55 -6.97
C ARG A 722 43.30 5.47 -7.23
N LEU A 723 43.55 4.25 -6.72
CA LEU A 723 42.57 3.16 -6.79
C LEU A 723 41.25 3.54 -6.11
N ASP A 724 40.16 3.44 -6.87
CA ASP A 724 38.81 3.61 -6.36
C ASP A 724 38.30 2.30 -5.74
N TYR A 725 38.45 2.20 -4.41
CA TYR A 725 37.96 1.05 -3.65
C TYR A 725 36.43 0.97 -3.56
N ALA A 726 35.69 2.04 -3.88
CA ALA A 726 34.23 1.98 -3.91
C ALA A 726 33.76 1.06 -5.04
N GLN A 727 34.44 1.08 -6.19
CA GLN A 727 34.14 0.19 -7.32
C GLN A 727 34.39 -1.29 -7.00
N ARG A 728 35.36 -1.60 -6.15
CA ARG A 728 35.56 -2.98 -5.66
C ARG A 728 34.31 -3.50 -4.97
N LYS A 729 33.67 -2.67 -4.14
CA LYS A 729 32.45 -3.05 -3.43
C LYS A 729 31.30 -3.28 -4.42
N VAL A 730 31.09 -2.35 -5.35
CA VAL A 730 30.04 -2.45 -6.38
C VAL A 730 30.14 -3.74 -7.20
N LEU A 731 31.35 -4.09 -7.68
CA LEU A 731 31.55 -5.30 -8.48
C LEU A 731 31.26 -6.59 -7.68
N ARG A 732 31.62 -6.62 -6.41
CA ARG A 732 31.39 -7.78 -5.53
C ARG A 732 29.93 -7.89 -5.10
N ASP A 733 29.26 -6.76 -4.87
CA ASP A 733 27.83 -6.73 -4.55
C ASP A 733 27.01 -7.28 -5.74
N ALA A 734 27.43 -7.02 -6.99
CA ALA A 734 26.81 -7.60 -8.19
C ALA A 734 26.95 -9.14 -8.24
N LEU A 735 28.13 -9.70 -7.94
CA LEU A 735 28.32 -11.16 -7.85
C LEU A 735 27.50 -11.78 -6.72
N ALA A 736 27.43 -11.10 -5.57
CA ALA A 736 26.64 -11.56 -4.43
C ALA A 736 25.13 -11.60 -4.75
N LEU A 737 24.64 -10.59 -5.47
CA LEU A 737 23.25 -10.56 -5.94
C LEU A 737 22.97 -11.72 -6.91
N MET A 738 23.84 -11.94 -7.90
CA MET A 738 23.72 -13.04 -8.85
C MET A 738 23.69 -14.41 -8.15
N LYS A 739 24.57 -14.60 -7.15
CA LYS A 739 24.60 -15.80 -6.30
C LYS A 739 23.30 -16.00 -5.53
N LYS A 740 22.69 -14.91 -5.05
CA LYS A 740 21.40 -14.95 -4.35
C LYS A 740 20.27 -15.34 -5.31
N THR A 741 20.25 -14.77 -6.51
CA THR A 741 19.25 -15.09 -7.54
C THR A 741 19.29 -16.57 -7.91
N LEU A 742 20.48 -17.11 -8.20
CA LEU A 742 20.65 -18.52 -8.54
C LEU A 742 20.11 -19.47 -7.47
N LYS A 743 20.38 -19.17 -6.19
CA LYS A 743 19.87 -19.95 -5.03
C LYS A 743 18.34 -19.93 -4.90
N GLY A 744 17.72 -18.85 -5.36
CA GLY A 744 16.27 -18.65 -5.30
C GLY A 744 15.51 -19.33 -6.42
N THR A 745 16.15 -19.60 -7.56
CA THR A 745 15.50 -20.08 -8.79
C THR A 745 15.75 -21.55 -9.08
N ALA A 746 16.80 -22.14 -8.52
CA ALA A 746 17.13 -23.54 -8.76
C ALA A 746 16.02 -24.46 -8.21
N SER A 747 15.27 -25.09 -9.11
CA SER A 747 14.28 -26.12 -8.79
C SER A 747 14.94 -27.43 -8.33
N ASP A 748 16.16 -27.69 -8.80
CA ASP A 748 16.97 -28.84 -8.41
C ASP A 748 18.39 -28.38 -8.06
N ARG A 749 18.78 -28.55 -6.79
CA ARG A 749 20.08 -28.08 -6.27
C ARG A 749 21.18 -29.12 -6.42
N GLU A 750 20.84 -30.30 -6.94
CA GLU A 750 21.77 -31.41 -7.21
C GLU A 750 22.27 -31.42 -8.67
N ASP A 751 21.90 -30.44 -9.48
CA ASP A 751 22.36 -30.29 -10.87
C ASP A 751 23.86 -29.89 -10.93
N GLU A 752 24.68 -30.65 -11.66
CA GLU A 752 26.11 -30.39 -11.90
C GLU A 752 26.37 -28.98 -12.47
N ARG A 753 25.44 -28.48 -13.30
CA ARG A 753 25.55 -27.13 -13.89
C ARG A 753 25.35 -26.03 -12.85
N TYR A 754 24.41 -26.22 -11.92
CA TYR A 754 24.19 -25.28 -10.81
C TYR A 754 25.43 -25.19 -9.91
N GLU A 755 26.07 -26.32 -9.61
CA GLU A 755 27.34 -26.32 -8.88
C GLU A 755 28.43 -25.60 -9.67
N HIS A 756 28.52 -25.83 -10.97
CA HIS A 756 29.47 -25.15 -11.85
C HIS A 756 29.28 -23.62 -11.84
N ASP A 757 28.06 -23.13 -12.02
CA ASP A 757 27.75 -21.69 -12.03
C ASP A 757 28.04 -21.04 -10.66
N MET A 758 27.73 -21.74 -9.56
CA MET A 758 28.08 -21.32 -8.20
C MET A 758 29.59 -21.19 -8.01
N GLN A 759 30.35 -22.19 -8.48
CA GLN A 759 31.82 -22.17 -8.44
C GLN A 759 32.38 -21.03 -9.29
N LEU A 760 31.79 -20.78 -10.45
CA LEU A 760 32.24 -19.71 -11.34
C LEU A 760 32.08 -18.33 -10.70
N ILE A 761 30.94 -18.06 -10.06
CA ILE A 761 30.71 -16.81 -9.34
C ILE A 761 31.74 -16.64 -8.21
N ASP A 762 32.06 -17.73 -7.50
CA ASP A 762 33.07 -17.72 -6.45
C ASP A 762 34.49 -17.48 -6.99
N HIS A 763 34.83 -18.08 -8.14
CA HIS A 763 36.08 -17.82 -8.84
C HIS A 763 36.19 -16.37 -9.32
N ALA A 764 35.11 -15.79 -9.84
CA ALA A 764 35.07 -14.39 -10.24
C ALA A 764 35.27 -13.45 -9.03
N ASP A 765 34.63 -13.71 -7.89
CA ASP A 765 34.81 -12.91 -6.66
C ASP A 765 36.25 -13.00 -6.14
N ALA A 766 36.86 -14.19 -6.19
CA ALA A 766 38.25 -14.41 -5.83
C ALA A 766 39.20 -13.65 -6.76
N ALA A 767 38.99 -13.70 -8.08
CA ALA A 767 39.79 -12.99 -9.07
C ALA A 767 39.72 -11.45 -8.85
N ILE A 768 38.53 -10.90 -8.62
CA ILE A 768 38.35 -9.46 -8.33
C ILE A 768 39.08 -9.07 -7.04
N LYS A 769 38.97 -9.88 -5.97
CA LYS A 769 39.71 -9.63 -4.72
C LYS A 769 41.22 -9.59 -4.95
N GLU A 770 41.74 -10.54 -5.73
CA GLU A 770 43.16 -10.63 -6.00
C GLU A 770 43.67 -9.47 -6.86
N LEU A 771 42.94 -9.07 -7.91
CA LEU A 771 43.30 -7.93 -8.77
C LEU A 771 43.45 -6.65 -7.96
N PHE A 772 42.49 -6.32 -7.09
CA PHE A 772 42.56 -5.14 -6.23
C PHE A 772 43.68 -5.24 -5.18
N LYS A 773 43.99 -6.44 -4.68
CA LYS A 773 45.12 -6.67 -3.77
C LYS A 773 46.45 -6.40 -4.47
N ARG A 774 46.67 -6.99 -5.65
CA ARG A 774 47.90 -6.79 -6.45
C ARG A 774 48.07 -5.33 -6.87
N ALA A 775 46.97 -4.64 -7.19
CA ALA A 775 47.00 -3.23 -7.56
C ALA A 775 47.39 -2.32 -6.38
N LYS A 776 46.96 -2.66 -5.15
CA LYS A 776 47.42 -1.98 -3.93
C LYS A 776 48.93 -2.11 -3.75
N ASP A 777 49.47 -3.30 -4.01
CA ASP A 777 50.90 -3.58 -3.86
C ASP A 777 51.77 -2.90 -4.95
N ARG A 778 51.16 -2.33 -6.00
CA ARG A 778 51.84 -1.61 -7.09
C ARG A 778 51.93 -0.10 -6.92
N VAL A 779 51.15 0.50 -6.01
CA VAL A 779 51.21 1.95 -5.75
C VAL A 779 52.38 2.21 -4.79
N PRO A 780 53.45 2.92 -5.20
CA PRO A 780 54.53 3.29 -4.29
C PRO A 780 53.97 4.16 -3.17
N SER A 781 54.36 3.87 -1.92
CA SER A 781 54.01 4.62 -0.72
C SER A 781 54.37 6.10 -0.80
#